data_AF-A0A8C3ITH2-F1
#
_entry.id   AF-A0A8C3ITH2-F1
#
_cell.length_a   1.000
_cell.length_b   1.000
_cell.length_c   1.000
_cell.angle_alpha   90.00
_cell.angle_beta   90.00
_cell.angle_gamma   90.00
#
_symmetry.space_group_name_H-M   'P 1'
#
loop_
_entity.id
_entity.type
_entity.pdbx_description
1 polymer ?
#
loop_
_entity_poly.entity_id
_entity_poly.type
_entity_poly.pdbx_seq_one_letter_code
_entity_poly.pdbx_strand_id
1 'polypeptide(L)'
;MNGLEEGVEFLPTMNAKKVEKRGPKRWVVVTTVLLVFLLVSLIVGLLVWHFKYRRAPVQKVYNGHLVLVNMNFIDAYENSSSTEFAMLSKKEIYKNNRDIGPYHKKTVITAFSEGSVVAYYWSEFIVPAYRAEALDKAMADKQSLIQTVEYKSRNPVLQVKSIVGLSQVVGFSIDSATFLFNSCNFALHAKEGEITSFTTPGFPNSPYPNNARCMWVLRADADSVISLTFKTFDVERCQEGSDFIKVYNSLSPVEPHTLVTLCGSYPPSYNLTFLSSQNVMLVMLITNAEGRNPGFKAEFFQLPKATTCSKTLNTESGNFTTPYYPAHYPPNMDCVWDIEVPPTKNVKVRFNLFYVLEPGVPVGSCTKDYVEISNTKYCGERPQFVVASNSNKITVRFHSDQSHTDTGFSAEFLSYDSSDPCPGKFTCNTGRCIDKVMRCDGWMDCTDSSDERSCNCTKEQFRCGNGWCKPRFWLCDGVNDCGDNSDELQCKCPDKNFKCRNGKCIPENQKCDGKDDCGDGSDEGTCSKVESISCTDYTYKCRSSGCVSKTNPECDGTKDCADNSDEENCDCGIRSYSKKTRIVGGQNSEVGEWPWQVSLHVKGQGHICGASLISNKWLVSAAHCFREEGYSDPKLWTAFLGLHDQSDRNNKMVQERSIKSIITNSQFNDFTYDYDIAVLELQTPVTFTTSVQPKIWVTGWGATSEGGAGATILQKASIRVINQTICNTLLTNQITSRMMCVGFLTGGIDACQGDSGGPLVSVENSNRLFLAGVVSWGDGCAQRNKPGVYTRVSKLRDWIKQHTGI
;
A
#
# COMPACT_ATOMS: atom_id res chain seq x y z
N MET A 1 -15.55 -27.75 122.92
CA MET A 1 -16.29 -28.73 123.75
C MET A 1 -17.46 -29.23 122.92
N ASN A 2 -17.67 -30.49 122.58
CA ASN A 2 -17.02 -31.77 122.86
C ASN A 2 -17.52 -32.76 121.79
N GLY A 3 -16.72 -33.78 121.46
CA GLY A 3 -17.21 -35.05 120.90
C GLY A 3 -17.02 -35.28 119.40
N LEU A 4 -15.78 -35.58 118.98
CA LEU A 4 -15.47 -36.31 117.74
C LEU A 4 -14.80 -37.61 118.20
N GLU A 5 -15.55 -38.71 118.19
CA GLU A 5 -15.09 -40.10 118.44
C GLU A 5 -15.56 -40.92 117.23
N GLU A 6 -14.65 -41.36 116.38
CA GLU A 6 -13.91 -42.64 116.40
C GLU A 6 -14.54 -43.69 115.48
N GLY A 7 -13.75 -44.10 114.48
CA GLY A 7 -14.06 -45.14 113.50
C GLY A 7 -12.80 -45.47 112.71
N VAL A 8 -11.94 -46.30 113.32
CA VAL A 8 -10.66 -46.84 112.81
C VAL A 8 -10.97 -47.99 111.83
N GLU A 9 -10.69 -47.96 110.52
CA GLU A 9 -9.43 -47.97 109.75
C GLU A 9 -8.69 -49.33 109.75
N PHE A 10 -8.68 -50.05 108.61
CA PHE A 10 -7.56 -50.92 108.19
C PHE A 10 -7.45 -51.02 106.65
N LEU A 11 -6.47 -50.26 106.13
CA LEU A 11 -5.58 -50.40 104.95
C LEU A 11 -6.12 -50.40 103.50
N PRO A 12 -5.70 -49.40 102.68
CA PRO A 12 -5.84 -49.42 101.22
C PRO A 12 -4.55 -49.90 100.53
N THR A 13 -4.64 -50.93 99.67
CA THR A 13 -3.54 -51.28 98.75
C THR A 13 -3.85 -50.85 97.32
N MET A 14 -3.22 -49.74 96.93
CA MET A 14 -2.63 -49.46 95.62
C MET A 14 -3.55 -49.41 94.38
N ASN A 15 -3.69 -48.18 93.90
CA ASN A 15 -4.04 -47.75 92.54
C ASN A 15 -3.73 -48.77 91.42
N ALA A 16 -4.79 -49.25 90.78
CA ALA A 16 -4.73 -49.91 89.47
C ALA A 16 -5.49 -49.06 88.42
N LYS A 17 -4.86 -47.99 87.93
CA LYS A 17 -5.17 -47.47 86.58
C LYS A 17 -4.11 -48.02 85.63
N LYS A 18 -4.47 -49.09 84.94
CA LYS A 18 -3.73 -49.68 83.81
C LYS A 18 -3.34 -48.59 82.81
N VAL A 19 -2.04 -48.33 82.68
CA VAL A 19 -1.46 -47.60 81.56
C VAL A 19 -1.26 -48.60 80.42
N GLU A 20 -2.26 -48.75 79.55
CA GLU A 20 -2.04 -49.36 78.23
C GLU A 20 -1.43 -48.31 77.31
N LYS A 21 -0.12 -48.45 77.03
CA LYS A 21 0.55 -47.75 75.94
C LYS A 21 -0.08 -48.20 74.61
N ARG A 22 -1.02 -47.42 74.08
CA ARG A 22 -1.44 -47.53 72.67
C ARG A 22 -0.23 -47.18 71.78
N GLY A 23 0.40 -48.21 71.21
CA GLY A 23 1.32 -48.02 70.09
C GLY A 23 0.60 -47.32 68.93
N PRO A 24 1.33 -46.56 68.07
CA PRO A 24 0.71 -45.81 66.98
C PRO A 24 -0.11 -46.76 66.11
N LYS A 25 -1.37 -46.38 65.83
CA LYS A 25 -2.27 -47.16 64.98
C LYS A 25 -1.54 -47.51 63.69
N ARG A 26 -1.60 -48.78 63.26
CA ARG A 26 -0.93 -49.30 62.04
C ARG A 26 -1.09 -48.38 60.82
N TRP A 27 -2.24 -47.72 60.69
CA TRP A 27 -2.51 -46.76 59.63
C TRP A 27 -1.65 -45.48 59.68
N VAL A 28 -1.31 -44.98 60.88
CA VAL A 28 -0.39 -43.84 61.06
C VAL A 28 1.01 -44.21 60.61
N VAL A 29 1.48 -45.41 60.95
CA VAL A 29 2.80 -45.90 60.50
C VAL A 29 2.83 -46.06 58.98
N VAL A 30 1.82 -46.68 58.39
CA VAL A 30 1.72 -46.88 56.94
C VAL A 30 1.63 -45.55 56.18
N THR A 31 0.84 -44.59 56.67
CA THR A 31 0.73 -43.25 56.06
C THR A 31 2.03 -42.47 56.18
N THR A 32 2.73 -42.52 57.33
CA THR A 32 4.07 -41.90 57.45
C THR A 32 5.10 -42.54 56.54
N VAL A 33 5.10 -43.87 56.38
CA VAL A 33 6.04 -44.56 55.47
C VAL A 33 5.76 -44.20 54.00
N LEU A 34 4.49 -44.12 53.60
CA LEU A 34 4.09 -43.67 52.25
C LEU A 34 4.50 -42.22 51.98
N LEU A 35 4.30 -41.32 52.96
CA LEU A 35 4.71 -39.92 52.87
C LEU A 35 6.23 -39.79 52.74
N VAL A 36 6.99 -40.53 53.54
CA VAL A 36 8.46 -40.56 53.46
C VAL A 36 8.91 -41.13 52.11
N PHE A 37 8.27 -42.18 51.61
CA PHE A 37 8.61 -42.76 50.31
C PHE A 37 8.33 -41.81 49.14
N LEU A 38 7.21 -41.07 49.18
CA LEU A 38 6.89 -40.02 48.22
C LEU A 38 7.87 -38.84 48.29
N LEU A 39 8.24 -38.41 49.50
CA LEU A 39 9.25 -37.37 49.71
C LEU A 39 10.62 -37.79 49.18
N VAL A 40 11.07 -39.01 49.46
CA VAL A 40 12.32 -39.56 48.93
C VAL A 40 12.25 -39.69 47.42
N SER A 41 11.14 -40.16 46.86
CA SER A 41 10.97 -40.25 45.39
C SER A 41 10.99 -38.87 44.73
N LEU A 42 10.39 -37.86 45.35
CA LEU A 42 10.40 -36.47 44.87
C LEU A 42 11.81 -35.85 44.97
N ILE A 43 12.53 -36.09 46.07
CA ILE A 43 13.92 -35.66 46.24
C ILE A 43 14.82 -36.36 45.22
N VAL A 44 14.68 -37.66 45.01
CA VAL A 44 15.42 -38.42 43.99
C VAL A 44 15.06 -37.90 42.59
N GLY A 45 13.80 -37.62 42.30
CA GLY A 45 13.37 -37.00 41.04
C GLY A 45 13.99 -35.63 40.81
N LEU A 46 13.99 -34.77 41.84
CA LEU A 46 14.64 -33.45 41.79
C LEU A 46 16.17 -33.55 41.66
N LEU A 47 16.80 -34.51 42.33
CA LEU A 47 18.23 -34.77 42.19
C LEU A 47 18.57 -35.29 40.79
N VAL A 48 17.77 -36.20 40.23
CA VAL A 48 17.92 -36.67 38.85
C VAL A 48 17.73 -35.52 37.87
N TRP A 49 16.73 -34.65 38.05
CA TRP A 49 16.56 -33.45 37.23
C TRP A 49 17.74 -32.48 37.36
N HIS A 50 18.20 -32.22 38.58
CA HIS A 50 19.32 -31.33 38.89
C HIS A 50 20.67 -31.85 38.35
N PHE A 51 20.92 -33.16 38.38
CA PHE A 51 22.18 -33.74 37.92
C PHE A 51 22.17 -34.17 36.44
N LYS A 52 21.05 -34.68 35.91
CA LYS A 52 20.95 -35.22 34.54
C LYS A 52 20.50 -34.17 33.52
N TYR A 53 19.48 -33.36 33.84
CA TYR A 53 18.95 -32.36 32.89
C TYR A 53 19.72 -31.03 32.94
N ARG A 54 20.19 -30.59 34.12
CA ARG A 54 20.95 -29.33 34.24
C ARG A 54 22.35 -29.39 33.59
N ARG A 55 22.97 -30.57 33.51
CA ARG A 55 24.29 -30.79 32.89
C ARG A 55 24.22 -31.26 31.43
N ALA A 56 23.04 -31.33 30.82
CA ALA A 56 22.92 -31.70 29.42
C ALA A 56 23.76 -30.73 28.56
N PRO A 57 24.71 -31.24 27.75
CA PRO A 57 25.49 -30.41 26.85
C PRO A 57 24.60 -29.93 25.70
N VAL A 58 24.54 -28.62 25.51
CA VAL A 58 23.87 -27.96 24.40
C VAL A 58 24.96 -27.48 23.45
N GLN A 59 24.82 -27.85 22.18
CA GLN A 59 25.67 -27.34 21.13
C GLN A 59 25.14 -25.96 20.71
N LYS A 60 26.02 -24.97 20.61
CA LYS A 60 25.70 -23.65 20.07
C LYS A 60 26.69 -23.35 18.96
N VAL A 61 26.17 -22.89 17.82
CA VAL A 61 27.00 -22.44 16.70
C VAL A 61 26.75 -20.97 16.49
N TYR A 62 27.84 -20.25 16.25
CA TYR A 62 27.84 -18.84 16.00
C TYR A 62 28.56 -18.54 14.69
N ASN A 63 27.98 -17.64 13.90
CA ASN A 63 28.62 -17.10 12.71
C ASN A 63 28.91 -15.62 12.91
N GLY A 64 30.03 -15.15 12.35
CA GLY A 64 30.37 -13.73 12.32
C GLY A 64 31.54 -13.44 11.40
N HIS A 65 31.96 -12.18 11.41
CA HIS A 65 33.17 -11.72 10.73
C HIS A 65 34.05 -10.94 11.69
N LEU A 66 35.34 -10.90 11.39
CA LEU A 66 36.33 -10.12 12.10
C LEU A 66 37.14 -9.28 11.10
N VAL A 67 37.46 -8.05 11.50
CA VAL A 67 38.22 -7.10 10.68
C VAL A 67 39.68 -7.16 11.13
N LEU A 68 40.61 -7.41 10.21
CA LEU A 68 42.05 -7.37 10.50
C LEU A 68 42.59 -6.01 10.07
N VAL A 69 42.82 -5.15 11.06
CA VAL A 69 43.38 -3.79 10.86
C VAL A 69 44.89 -3.88 10.61
N ASN A 70 45.45 -2.96 9.81
CA ASN A 70 46.87 -2.88 9.42
C ASN A 70 47.37 -4.04 8.56
N MET A 71 46.52 -4.63 7.73
CA MET A 71 46.91 -5.59 6.71
C MET A 71 46.27 -5.25 5.37
N ASN A 72 46.99 -5.53 4.29
CA ASN A 72 46.48 -5.42 2.94
C ASN A 72 45.96 -6.79 2.49
N PHE A 73 44.87 -6.79 1.73
CA PHE A 73 44.36 -8.00 1.09
C PHE A 73 45.31 -8.44 -0.03
N ILE A 74 45.49 -9.75 -0.19
CA ILE A 74 46.22 -10.37 -1.30
C ILE A 74 45.33 -11.43 -1.94
N ASP A 75 45.43 -11.60 -3.25
CA ASP A 75 44.61 -12.54 -4.03
C ASP A 75 44.73 -13.99 -3.52
N ALA A 76 45.88 -14.35 -2.94
CA ALA A 76 46.07 -15.66 -2.32
C ALA A 76 45.08 -15.94 -1.17
N TYR A 77 44.54 -14.93 -0.49
CA TYR A 77 43.51 -15.10 0.55
C TYR A 77 42.14 -15.46 0.00
N GLU A 78 41.91 -15.36 -1.31
CA GLU A 78 40.66 -15.80 -1.93
C GLU A 78 40.57 -17.32 -2.06
N ASN A 79 41.71 -17.98 -2.22
CA ASN A 79 41.77 -19.42 -2.38
C ASN A 79 41.97 -20.11 -1.03
N SER A 80 40.95 -20.83 -0.55
CA SER A 80 41.00 -21.59 0.71
C SER A 80 42.10 -22.66 0.74
N SER A 81 42.63 -23.06 -0.43
CA SER A 81 43.70 -24.04 -0.57
C SER A 81 45.10 -23.43 -0.56
N SER A 82 45.22 -22.09 -0.54
CA SER A 82 46.52 -21.43 -0.52
C SER A 82 47.21 -21.59 0.83
N THR A 83 48.54 -21.51 0.82
CA THR A 83 49.33 -21.59 2.05
C THR A 83 49.14 -20.38 2.94
N GLU A 84 48.94 -19.22 2.32
CA GLU A 84 48.70 -17.92 2.92
C GLU A 84 47.36 -17.90 3.66
N PHE A 85 46.30 -18.46 3.05
CA PHE A 85 45.00 -18.67 3.69
C PHE A 85 45.11 -19.63 4.88
N ALA A 86 45.80 -20.76 4.69
CA ALA A 86 45.98 -21.77 5.74
C ALA A 86 46.78 -21.25 6.95
N MET A 87 47.71 -20.32 6.73
CA MET A 87 48.44 -19.65 7.82
C MET A 87 47.55 -18.67 8.59
N LEU A 88 46.76 -17.85 7.89
CA LEU A 88 45.93 -16.81 8.50
C LEU A 88 44.67 -17.37 9.19
N SER A 89 44.16 -18.51 8.72
CA SER A 89 42.96 -19.17 9.25
C SER A 89 43.17 -19.88 10.60
N LYS A 90 44.41 -20.15 11.02
CA LYS A 90 44.74 -20.78 12.31
C LYS A 90 44.71 -19.77 13.46
N LYS A 91 43.51 -19.29 13.82
CA LYS A 91 43.30 -18.29 14.88
C LYS A 91 42.46 -18.85 16.03
N GLU A 92 42.99 -18.79 17.25
CA GLU A 92 42.22 -19.06 18.48
C GLU A 92 41.56 -17.75 18.96
N ILE A 93 40.28 -17.56 18.67
CA ILE A 93 39.57 -16.30 18.92
C ILE A 93 39.14 -16.14 20.38
N TYR A 94 38.72 -17.22 21.05
CA TYR A 94 38.02 -17.13 22.35
C TYR A 94 38.84 -17.54 23.56
N LYS A 95 40.11 -17.92 23.37
CA LYS A 95 40.95 -18.56 24.39
C LYS A 95 41.15 -17.72 25.66
N ASN A 96 41.22 -16.40 25.50
CA ASN A 96 41.52 -15.49 26.60
C ASN A 96 40.26 -15.00 27.35
N ASN A 97 39.06 -15.34 26.86
CA ASN A 97 37.82 -14.94 27.52
C ASN A 97 37.41 -16.01 28.55
N ARG A 98 37.28 -15.59 29.82
CA ARG A 98 37.02 -16.48 30.96
C ARG A 98 35.65 -17.17 30.89
N ASP A 99 34.66 -16.52 30.29
CA ASP A 99 33.27 -17.01 30.24
C ASP A 99 32.96 -17.80 28.97
N ILE A 100 33.74 -17.57 27.90
CA ILE A 100 33.50 -18.13 26.56
C ILE A 100 34.52 -19.22 26.20
N GLY A 101 35.80 -18.98 26.50
CA GLY A 101 36.93 -19.86 26.13
C GLY A 101 36.80 -21.32 26.60
N PRO A 102 36.37 -21.61 27.85
CA PRO A 102 36.24 -22.99 28.34
C PRO A 102 35.23 -23.86 27.57
N TYR A 103 34.31 -23.24 26.84
CA TYR A 103 33.23 -23.94 26.12
C TYR A 103 33.44 -23.96 24.61
N HIS A 104 34.49 -23.30 24.12
CA HIS A 104 34.85 -23.25 22.72
C HIS A 104 35.38 -24.61 22.26
N LYS A 105 34.79 -25.16 21.19
CA LYS A 105 35.21 -26.44 20.60
C LYS A 105 36.11 -26.22 19.40
N LYS A 106 35.64 -25.44 18.42
CA LYS A 106 36.39 -25.11 17.20
C LYS A 106 35.90 -23.82 16.58
N THR A 107 36.81 -23.12 15.90
CA THR A 107 36.49 -22.03 14.97
C THR A 107 37.06 -22.39 13.60
N VAL A 108 36.24 -22.21 12.56
CA VAL A 108 36.63 -22.41 11.17
C VAL A 108 36.45 -21.08 10.46
N ILE A 109 37.55 -20.54 9.92
CA ILE A 109 37.50 -19.39 9.00
C ILE A 109 37.16 -19.93 7.61
N THR A 110 36.08 -19.44 7.03
CA THR A 110 35.56 -19.92 5.74
C THR A 110 36.04 -19.10 4.55
N ALA A 111 36.35 -17.82 4.77
CA ALA A 111 36.61 -16.88 3.70
C ALA A 111 37.31 -15.62 4.22
N PHE A 112 38.08 -14.97 3.34
CA PHE A 112 38.49 -13.57 3.49
C PHE A 112 37.86 -12.72 2.38
N SER A 113 37.60 -11.43 2.65
CA SER A 113 37.23 -10.42 1.65
C SER A 113 38.04 -9.13 1.78
N GLU A 114 37.96 -8.32 0.74
CA GLU A 114 38.68 -7.05 0.56
C GLU A 114 38.26 -5.95 1.55
N GLY A 115 39.07 -4.89 1.64
CA GLY A 115 38.97 -3.84 2.65
C GLY A 115 40.04 -3.98 3.75
N SER A 116 39.71 -3.66 5.00
CA SER A 116 40.54 -4.05 6.15
C SER A 116 40.39 -5.57 6.39
N VAL A 117 41.11 -6.39 5.61
CA VAL A 117 41.02 -7.87 5.49
C VAL A 117 39.97 -8.49 6.44
N VAL A 118 38.78 -8.73 5.91
CA VAL A 118 37.64 -9.25 6.69
C VAL A 118 37.66 -10.77 6.65
N ALA A 119 37.73 -11.42 7.80
CA ALA A 119 37.67 -12.89 7.89
C ALA A 119 36.31 -13.34 8.40
N TYR A 120 35.64 -14.19 7.62
CA TYR A 120 34.35 -14.79 7.96
C TYR A 120 34.58 -16.13 8.65
N TYR A 121 33.87 -16.39 9.76
CA TYR A 121 34.11 -17.59 10.54
C TYR A 121 32.83 -18.19 11.14
N TRP A 122 32.92 -19.48 11.42
CA TRP A 122 31.94 -20.25 12.18
C TRP A 122 32.60 -20.78 13.45
N SER A 123 31.95 -20.64 14.60
CA SER A 123 32.45 -21.10 15.89
C SER A 123 31.44 -22.01 16.57
N GLU A 124 31.91 -23.18 16.98
CA GLU A 124 31.10 -24.19 17.67
C GLU A 124 31.47 -24.21 19.16
N PHE A 125 30.45 -24.22 20.00
CA PHE A 125 30.56 -24.25 21.46
C PHE A 125 29.74 -25.40 22.02
N ILE A 126 30.25 -26.02 23.08
CA ILE A 126 29.53 -27.03 23.86
C ILE A 126 29.38 -26.48 25.27
N VAL A 127 28.18 -26.03 25.60
CA VAL A 127 27.84 -25.41 26.89
C VAL A 127 26.82 -26.24 27.66
N PRO A 128 26.90 -26.32 28.99
CA PRO A 128 25.79 -26.82 29.79
C PRO A 128 24.53 -25.98 29.57
N ALA A 129 23.35 -26.62 29.48
CA ALA A 129 22.08 -25.96 29.20
C ALA A 129 21.80 -24.70 30.05
N TYR A 130 22.15 -24.73 31.35
CA TYR A 130 21.94 -23.59 32.26
C TYR A 130 22.85 -22.37 32.00
N ARG A 131 23.92 -22.50 31.20
CA ARG A 131 24.81 -21.42 30.78
C ARG A 131 24.62 -20.99 29.34
N ALA A 132 23.73 -21.64 28.58
CA ALA A 132 23.51 -21.32 27.17
C ALA A 132 23.08 -19.85 26.98
N GLU A 133 22.16 -19.34 27.80
CA GLU A 133 21.72 -17.95 27.74
C GLU A 133 22.81 -16.95 28.19
N ALA A 134 23.66 -17.35 29.13
CA ALA A 134 24.80 -16.54 29.56
C ALA A 134 25.87 -16.44 28.46
N LEU A 135 26.09 -17.54 27.70
CA LEU A 135 26.93 -17.52 26.52
C LEU A 135 26.35 -16.60 25.44
N ASP A 136 25.04 -16.69 25.16
CA ASP A 136 24.38 -15.80 24.19
C ASP A 136 24.54 -14.32 24.57
N LYS A 137 24.40 -13.97 25.86
CA LYS A 137 24.65 -12.61 26.37
C LYS A 137 26.12 -12.19 26.25
N ALA A 138 27.06 -13.08 26.56
CA ALA A 138 28.49 -12.80 26.45
C ALA A 138 28.94 -12.65 24.98
N MET A 139 28.36 -13.43 24.07
CA MET A 139 28.61 -13.32 22.62
C MET A 139 27.96 -12.07 22.01
N ALA A 140 26.89 -11.54 22.64
CA ALA A 140 26.26 -10.28 22.25
C ALA A 140 27.05 -9.03 22.75
N ASP A 141 27.88 -9.16 23.79
CA ASP A 141 28.77 -8.09 24.27
C ASP A 141 30.01 -7.95 23.38
N LYS A 142 29.84 -7.18 22.30
CA LYS A 142 30.83 -6.89 21.26
C LYS A 142 32.12 -6.25 21.80
N GLN A 143 32.05 -5.50 22.91
CA GLN A 143 33.21 -4.79 23.47
C GLN A 143 34.10 -5.71 24.31
N SER A 144 33.51 -6.67 25.02
CA SER A 144 34.26 -7.67 25.81
C SER A 144 35.09 -8.66 24.98
N LEU A 145 34.81 -8.71 23.68
CA LEU A 145 35.39 -9.61 22.70
C LEU A 145 36.55 -8.97 21.89
N ILE A 146 36.80 -7.68 22.13
CA ILE A 146 37.88 -6.94 21.49
C ILE A 146 39.22 -7.39 22.07
N GLN A 147 39.95 -8.21 21.32
CA GLN A 147 41.25 -8.71 21.74
C GLN A 147 42.36 -8.08 20.91
N THR A 148 43.37 -7.50 21.58
CA THR A 148 44.65 -7.16 20.96
C THR A 148 45.50 -8.43 20.88
N VAL A 149 45.79 -8.88 19.67
CA VAL A 149 46.64 -10.05 19.42
C VAL A 149 47.92 -9.57 18.75
N GLU A 150 49.05 -9.75 19.43
CA GLU A 150 50.38 -9.54 18.84
C GLU A 150 50.86 -10.82 18.17
N TYR A 151 51.16 -10.75 16.87
CA TYR A 151 51.77 -11.83 16.11
C TYR A 151 53.29 -11.60 16.02
N LYS A 152 54.08 -12.49 16.63
CA LYS A 152 55.53 -12.59 16.40
C LYS A 152 55.82 -13.89 15.68
N SER A 153 56.04 -13.82 14.37
CA SER A 153 56.58 -14.93 13.57
C SER A 153 58.05 -14.70 13.26
N ARG A 154 58.78 -15.79 12.95
CA ARG A 154 60.21 -15.76 12.60
C ARG A 154 60.49 -15.11 11.23
N ASN A 155 59.47 -14.75 10.46
CA ASN A 155 59.60 -14.00 9.22
C ASN A 155 59.50 -12.49 9.48
N PRO A 156 60.49 -11.67 9.07
CA PRO A 156 60.56 -10.25 9.41
C PRO A 156 59.52 -9.36 8.70
N VAL A 157 58.69 -9.91 7.81
CA VAL A 157 57.74 -9.16 6.96
C VAL A 157 56.32 -9.05 7.56
N LEU A 158 55.92 -9.95 8.47
CA LEU A 158 54.61 -9.89 9.12
C LEU A 158 54.74 -9.58 10.62
N GLN A 159 54.75 -8.28 10.96
CA GLN A 159 54.42 -7.82 12.32
C GLN A 159 52.97 -7.37 12.34
N VAL A 160 52.08 -8.22 12.87
CA VAL A 160 50.64 -7.90 12.95
C VAL A 160 50.30 -7.47 14.37
N LYS A 161 49.90 -6.20 14.52
CA LYS A 161 49.20 -5.68 15.72
C LYS A 161 47.73 -5.54 15.36
N SER A 162 46.88 -6.50 15.76
CA SER A 162 45.47 -6.50 15.39
C SER A 162 44.56 -6.46 16.61
N ILE A 163 43.57 -5.58 16.56
CA ILE A 163 42.39 -5.55 17.42
C ILE A 163 41.30 -6.32 16.69
N VAL A 164 40.81 -7.41 17.28
CA VAL A 164 39.72 -8.23 16.70
C VAL A 164 38.38 -7.61 17.09
N GLY A 165 37.78 -6.82 16.19
CA GLY A 165 36.42 -6.33 16.36
C GLY A 165 35.41 -7.40 15.98
N LEU A 166 34.74 -8.00 16.96
CA LEU A 166 33.61 -8.91 16.73
C LEU A 166 32.36 -8.07 16.53
N SER A 167 32.03 -7.76 15.28
CA SER A 167 30.95 -6.81 14.98
C SER A 167 29.58 -7.43 15.24
N GLN A 168 29.35 -8.69 14.86
CA GLN A 168 28.05 -9.36 14.99
C GLN A 168 28.19 -10.88 15.10
N VAL A 169 27.41 -11.48 15.99
CA VAL A 169 27.42 -12.91 16.26
C VAL A 169 25.96 -13.39 16.32
N VAL A 170 25.54 -14.21 15.35
CA VAL A 170 24.19 -14.82 15.36
C VAL A 170 24.28 -16.21 15.98
N GLY A 171 23.57 -16.43 17.09
CA GLY A 171 23.47 -17.72 17.74
C GLY A 171 22.39 -18.58 17.10
N PHE A 172 22.77 -19.77 16.61
CA PHE A 172 21.80 -20.77 16.17
C PHE A 172 21.43 -21.66 17.35
N SER A 173 20.15 -21.72 17.73
CA SER A 173 19.65 -22.72 18.67
C SER A 173 19.65 -24.08 18.00
N ILE A 174 20.55 -24.97 18.43
CA ILE A 174 20.63 -26.36 17.97
C ILE A 174 19.86 -27.19 18.98
N ASP A 175 18.58 -27.40 18.73
CA ASP A 175 17.95 -28.61 19.26
C ASP A 175 18.66 -29.80 18.62
N SER A 176 19.11 -30.75 19.45
CA SER A 176 20.07 -31.82 19.11
C SER A 176 19.57 -32.84 18.08
N ALA A 177 18.52 -32.53 17.31
CA ALA A 177 18.03 -33.27 16.15
C ALA A 177 18.34 -32.59 14.78
N THR A 178 18.95 -31.40 14.76
CA THR A 178 18.98 -30.52 13.57
C THR A 178 20.27 -30.53 12.74
N PHE A 179 21.18 -31.48 12.95
CA PHE A 179 22.33 -31.71 12.05
C PHE A 179 22.08 -32.83 11.01
N LEU A 180 20.81 -33.21 10.81
CA LEU A 180 20.34 -34.09 9.72
C LEU A 180 19.57 -33.32 8.64
N PHE A 181 19.78 -32.01 8.51
CA PHE A 181 19.23 -31.24 7.40
C PHE A 181 20.04 -31.50 6.12
N ASN A 182 19.35 -31.60 4.98
CA ASN A 182 19.97 -31.54 3.66
C ASN A 182 20.60 -30.14 3.47
N SER A 183 21.84 -29.95 3.92
CA SER A 183 22.58 -28.71 3.73
C SER A 183 23.21 -28.69 2.36
N CYS A 184 22.93 -27.67 1.56
CA CYS A 184 23.52 -27.51 0.24
C CYS A 184 24.38 -26.23 0.20
N ASN A 185 25.69 -26.38 -0.01
CA ASN A 185 26.63 -25.27 -0.02
C ASN A 185 27.34 -25.22 -1.37
N PHE A 186 27.26 -24.07 -2.04
CA PHE A 186 27.88 -23.83 -3.33
C PHE A 186 28.78 -22.61 -3.24
N ALA A 187 30.00 -22.72 -3.75
CA ALA A 187 30.92 -21.61 -3.91
C ALA A 187 31.06 -21.32 -5.41
N LEU A 188 30.68 -20.11 -5.82
CA LEU A 188 30.65 -19.68 -7.23
C LEU A 188 31.48 -18.41 -7.39
N HIS A 189 32.23 -18.32 -8.49
CA HIS A 189 33.11 -17.20 -8.81
C HIS A 189 32.75 -16.67 -10.20
N ALA A 190 32.39 -15.38 -10.29
CA ALA A 190 32.16 -14.69 -11.56
C ALA A 190 33.46 -14.09 -12.08
N LYS A 191 33.77 -14.31 -13.36
CA LYS A 191 34.91 -13.73 -14.06
C LYS A 191 34.47 -12.59 -14.98
N GLU A 192 35.42 -11.76 -15.37
CA GLU A 192 35.15 -10.65 -16.28
C GLU A 192 34.55 -11.13 -17.62
N GLY A 193 33.43 -10.53 -18.02
CA GLY A 193 32.74 -10.85 -19.28
C GLY A 193 31.96 -12.17 -19.30
N GLU A 194 31.97 -12.96 -18.21
CA GLU A 194 31.23 -14.21 -18.11
C GLU A 194 29.97 -14.07 -17.23
N ILE A 195 28.84 -14.57 -17.71
CA ILE A 195 27.60 -14.65 -16.93
C ILE A 195 27.52 -16.05 -16.33
N THR A 196 27.51 -16.14 -14.99
CA THR A 196 27.38 -17.41 -14.28
C THR A 196 25.93 -17.62 -13.84
N SER A 197 25.34 -18.74 -14.23
CA SER A 197 23.97 -19.10 -13.83
C SER A 197 23.95 -20.23 -12.80
N PHE A 198 23.04 -20.16 -11.83
CA PHE A 198 22.83 -21.20 -10.84
C PHE A 198 21.35 -21.36 -10.51
N THR A 199 20.99 -22.53 -10.01
CA THR A 199 19.60 -22.90 -9.70
C THR A 199 19.48 -23.54 -8.34
N THR A 200 18.27 -23.56 -7.80
CA THR A 200 17.94 -24.42 -6.66
C THR A 200 18.13 -25.90 -7.03
N PRO A 201 18.53 -26.76 -6.07
CA PRO A 201 18.60 -28.19 -6.31
C PRO A 201 17.24 -28.71 -6.76
N GLY A 202 17.20 -29.42 -7.89
CA GLY A 202 15.97 -29.99 -8.43
C GLY A 202 15.22 -29.13 -9.46
N PHE A 203 15.57 -27.85 -9.60
CA PHE A 203 14.94 -26.96 -10.59
C PHE A 203 15.23 -27.41 -12.04
N PRO A 204 14.27 -27.29 -12.99
CA PRO A 204 12.86 -26.89 -12.81
C PRO A 204 11.91 -28.06 -12.54
N ASN A 205 12.41 -29.30 -12.60
CA ASN A 205 11.58 -30.50 -12.73
C ASN A 205 11.14 -31.10 -11.39
N SER A 206 11.74 -30.67 -10.29
CA SER A 206 11.45 -31.16 -8.93
C SER A 206 11.51 -30.02 -7.92
N PRO A 207 10.73 -30.09 -6.83
CA PRO A 207 10.74 -29.08 -5.79
C PRO A 207 12.10 -29.04 -5.08
N TYR A 208 12.44 -27.88 -4.53
CA TYR A 208 13.65 -27.74 -3.72
C TYR A 208 13.55 -28.57 -2.43
N PRO A 209 14.69 -28.93 -1.80
CA PRO A 209 14.68 -29.80 -0.63
C PRO A 209 13.96 -29.17 0.59
N ASN A 210 13.16 -29.96 1.30
CA ASN A 210 12.48 -29.54 2.53
C ASN A 210 13.46 -29.55 3.71
N ASN A 211 13.19 -28.72 4.72
CA ASN A 211 14.01 -28.57 5.92
C ASN A 211 15.49 -28.35 5.57
N ALA A 212 15.74 -27.58 4.52
CA ALA A 212 17.05 -27.39 3.95
C ALA A 212 17.53 -25.97 4.22
N ARG A 213 18.84 -25.87 4.37
CA ARG A 213 19.55 -24.60 4.41
C ARG A 213 20.55 -24.62 3.28
N CYS A 214 20.25 -23.83 2.28
CA CYS A 214 20.99 -23.79 1.04
C CYS A 214 21.69 -22.44 0.91
N MET A 215 23.01 -22.47 0.73
CA MET A 215 23.87 -21.28 0.70
C MET A 215 24.66 -21.24 -0.61
N TRP A 216 24.60 -20.11 -1.30
CA TRP A 216 25.45 -19.79 -2.43
C TRP A 216 26.37 -18.63 -2.06
N VAL A 217 27.66 -18.93 -1.94
CA VAL A 217 28.73 -17.97 -1.73
C VAL A 217 29.14 -17.46 -3.10
N LEU A 218 28.78 -16.22 -3.42
CA LEU A 218 29.11 -15.57 -4.67
C LEU A 218 30.34 -14.67 -4.48
N ARG A 219 31.30 -14.81 -5.38
CA ARG A 219 32.53 -14.02 -5.42
C ARG A 219 32.75 -13.43 -6.81
N ALA A 220 33.34 -12.25 -6.85
CA ALA A 220 33.89 -11.60 -8.04
C ALA A 220 35.37 -11.33 -7.83
N ASP A 221 36.06 -10.97 -8.90
CA ASP A 221 37.46 -10.54 -8.85
C ASP A 221 37.62 -9.26 -8.01
N ALA A 222 38.88 -8.97 -7.63
CA ALA A 222 39.26 -7.79 -6.89
C ALA A 222 38.72 -6.49 -7.50
N ASP A 223 38.36 -5.52 -6.65
CA ASP A 223 37.84 -4.20 -7.06
C ASP A 223 36.57 -4.25 -7.95
N SER A 224 35.86 -5.38 -7.96
CA SER A 224 34.60 -5.55 -8.68
C SER A 224 33.41 -5.67 -7.72
N VAL A 225 32.20 -5.39 -8.24
CA VAL A 225 30.92 -5.60 -7.54
C VAL A 225 30.12 -6.67 -8.26
N ILE A 226 29.26 -7.37 -7.52
CA ILE A 226 28.42 -8.45 -8.04
C ILE A 226 27.04 -7.89 -8.36
N SER A 227 26.59 -8.13 -9.59
CA SER A 227 25.21 -7.96 -10.00
C SER A 227 24.52 -9.32 -10.01
N LEU A 228 23.55 -9.52 -9.13
CA LEU A 228 22.74 -10.73 -9.03
C LEU A 228 21.34 -10.47 -9.57
N THR A 229 20.89 -11.27 -10.54
CA THR A 229 19.55 -11.17 -11.13
C THR A 229 18.81 -12.50 -11.04
N PHE A 230 17.61 -12.49 -10.45
CA PHE A 230 16.71 -13.66 -10.49
C PHE A 230 15.90 -13.64 -11.79
N LYS A 231 16.11 -14.63 -12.67
CA LYS A 231 15.37 -14.74 -13.95
C LYS A 231 14.01 -15.40 -13.77
N THR A 232 13.94 -16.39 -12.89
CA THR A 232 12.70 -17.06 -12.50
C THR A 232 12.71 -17.25 -11.00
N PHE A 233 11.60 -16.92 -10.34
CA PHE A 233 11.50 -16.98 -8.89
C PHE A 233 10.12 -17.51 -8.48
N ASP A 234 10.09 -18.69 -7.88
CA ASP A 234 8.88 -19.32 -7.36
C ASP A 234 9.20 -20.05 -6.06
N VAL A 235 8.95 -19.37 -4.95
CA VAL A 235 9.10 -19.87 -3.57
C VAL A 235 7.75 -19.77 -2.87
N GLU A 236 7.59 -20.50 -1.77
CA GLU A 236 6.38 -20.43 -0.94
C GLU A 236 5.96 -18.98 -0.61
N ARG A 237 4.65 -18.74 -0.54
CA ARG A 237 4.07 -17.42 -0.27
C ARG A 237 4.49 -16.91 1.11
N CYS A 238 4.74 -15.61 1.20
CA CYS A 238 5.14 -14.91 2.43
C CYS A 238 4.11 -15.09 3.56
N GLN A 239 4.34 -16.03 4.47
CA GLN A 239 3.58 -16.26 5.70
C GLN A 239 4.55 -16.49 6.86
N GLU A 240 4.07 -16.42 8.10
CA GLU A 240 4.94 -16.72 9.25
C GLU A 240 5.44 -18.17 9.19
N GLY A 241 6.76 -18.35 9.07
CA GLY A 241 7.39 -19.67 8.93
C GLY A 241 7.41 -20.25 7.52
N SER A 242 7.05 -19.45 6.50
CA SER A 242 7.16 -19.85 5.09
C SER A 242 8.62 -19.95 4.63
N ASP A 243 8.84 -20.59 3.50
CA ASP A 243 10.13 -20.59 2.83
C ASP A 243 10.51 -19.17 2.37
N PHE A 244 11.78 -18.80 2.53
CA PHE A 244 12.25 -17.50 2.11
C PHE A 244 13.72 -17.54 1.66
N ILE A 245 14.06 -16.54 0.85
CA ILE A 245 15.41 -16.28 0.40
C ILE A 245 15.87 -14.96 0.98
N LYS A 246 17.06 -14.96 1.58
CA LYS A 246 17.77 -13.75 1.98
C LYS A 246 19.01 -13.59 1.15
N VAL A 247 19.23 -12.39 0.65
CA VAL A 247 20.48 -11.99 0.00
C VAL A 247 21.22 -11.07 0.94
N TYR A 248 22.49 -11.35 1.18
CA TYR A 248 23.36 -10.57 2.04
C TYR A 248 24.51 -9.96 1.24
N ASN A 249 24.85 -8.72 1.55
CA ASN A 249 26.02 -7.98 1.07
C ASN A 249 27.32 -8.39 1.82
N SER A 250 27.38 -9.62 2.32
CA SER A 250 28.55 -10.19 3.00
C SER A 250 28.53 -11.71 2.88
N LEU A 251 29.63 -12.39 3.20
CA LEU A 251 29.66 -13.86 3.24
C LEU A 251 29.12 -14.45 4.56
N SER A 252 28.55 -13.61 5.41
CA SER A 252 27.99 -13.97 6.71
C SER A 252 26.49 -13.62 6.73
N PRO A 253 25.60 -14.55 7.14
CA PRO A 253 24.17 -14.28 7.25
C PRO A 253 23.86 -13.43 8.48
N VAL A 254 24.19 -12.14 8.40
CA VAL A 254 23.95 -11.14 9.45
C VAL A 254 22.89 -10.14 8.98
N GLU A 255 21.87 -9.92 9.81
CA GLU A 255 20.70 -9.09 9.45
C GLU A 255 21.05 -7.66 8.97
N PRO A 256 22.03 -6.94 9.55
CA PRO A 256 22.40 -5.59 9.13
C PRO A 256 23.13 -5.50 7.79
N HIS A 257 23.44 -6.64 7.15
CA HIS A 257 23.95 -6.68 5.77
C HIS A 257 22.95 -7.37 4.82
N THR A 258 21.70 -7.56 5.25
CA THR A 258 20.63 -8.10 4.39
C THR A 258 20.28 -7.07 3.34
N LEU A 259 20.40 -7.41 2.05
CA LEU A 259 19.96 -6.60 0.93
C LEU A 259 18.45 -6.71 0.71
N VAL A 260 17.94 -7.94 0.76
CA VAL A 260 16.52 -8.22 0.50
C VAL A 260 16.11 -9.54 1.14
N THR A 261 14.83 -9.64 1.52
CA THR A 261 14.16 -10.90 1.86
C THR A 261 13.05 -11.14 0.83
N LEU A 262 13.11 -12.25 0.11
CA LEU A 262 12.19 -12.61 -0.97
C LEU A 262 11.42 -13.89 -0.61
N CYS A 263 10.13 -13.89 -0.93
CA CYS A 263 9.22 -15.03 -0.82
C CYS A 263 8.09 -14.84 -1.84
N GLY A 264 7.32 -15.90 -2.12
CA GLY A 264 6.27 -15.91 -3.14
C GLY A 264 6.82 -16.09 -4.57
N SER A 265 6.00 -15.70 -5.55
CA SER A 265 6.33 -15.79 -6.97
C SER A 265 6.35 -14.40 -7.60
N TYR A 266 7.38 -14.13 -8.39
CA TYR A 266 7.54 -12.87 -9.13
C TYR A 266 7.51 -13.15 -10.64
N PRO A 267 6.77 -12.34 -11.42
CA PRO A 267 6.79 -12.48 -12.88
C PRO A 267 8.17 -12.10 -13.44
N PRO A 268 8.61 -12.67 -14.58
CA PRO A 268 9.89 -12.33 -15.20
C PRO A 268 10.03 -10.85 -15.62
N SER A 269 8.92 -10.11 -15.69
CA SER A 269 8.91 -8.66 -15.96
C SER A 269 9.34 -7.82 -14.77
N TYR A 270 9.32 -8.36 -13.55
CA TYR A 270 9.76 -7.65 -12.35
C TYR A 270 11.27 -7.70 -12.23
N ASN A 271 11.92 -6.55 -12.04
CA ASN A 271 13.37 -6.45 -12.04
C ASN A 271 13.97 -6.85 -10.68
N LEU A 272 14.20 -8.15 -10.48
CA LEU A 272 14.87 -8.68 -9.28
C LEU A 272 16.40 -8.67 -9.43
N THR A 273 16.96 -7.47 -9.62
CA THR A 273 18.40 -7.27 -9.74
C THR A 273 18.95 -6.52 -8.52
N PHE A 274 19.90 -7.15 -7.83
CA PHE A 274 20.54 -6.66 -6.60
C PHE A 274 22.04 -6.53 -6.81
N LEU A 275 22.62 -5.45 -6.28
CA LEU A 275 24.03 -5.13 -6.38
C LEU A 275 24.72 -5.22 -5.02
N SER A 276 25.93 -5.77 -4.98
CA SER A 276 26.79 -5.71 -3.79
C SER A 276 27.61 -4.41 -3.75
N SER A 277 28.06 -4.05 -2.55
CA SER A 277 29.04 -2.97 -2.33
C SER A 277 30.51 -3.43 -2.46
N GLN A 278 30.73 -4.73 -2.37
CA GLN A 278 32.03 -5.41 -2.35
C GLN A 278 32.05 -6.56 -3.36
N ASN A 279 33.18 -7.26 -3.51
CA ASN A 279 33.34 -8.41 -4.39
C ASN A 279 32.69 -9.71 -3.86
N VAL A 280 31.80 -9.62 -2.87
CA VAL A 280 31.19 -10.78 -2.22
C VAL A 280 29.69 -10.60 -1.98
N MET A 281 28.94 -11.68 -2.11
CA MET A 281 27.50 -11.74 -1.82
C MET A 281 27.12 -13.15 -1.36
N LEU A 282 26.17 -13.27 -0.41
CA LEU A 282 25.66 -14.56 0.06
C LEU A 282 24.16 -14.64 -0.24
N VAL A 283 23.75 -15.69 -0.96
CA VAL A 283 22.34 -16.03 -1.14
C VAL A 283 22.02 -17.21 -0.23
N MET A 284 20.97 -17.09 0.58
CA MET A 284 20.55 -18.12 1.51
C MET A 284 19.08 -18.44 1.31
N LEU A 285 18.78 -19.71 1.04
CA LEU A 285 17.43 -20.27 1.03
C LEU A 285 17.23 -21.07 2.32
N ILE A 286 16.17 -20.75 3.05
CA ILE A 286 15.72 -21.49 4.23
C ILE A 286 14.36 -22.07 3.92
N THR A 287 14.24 -23.40 4.05
CA THR A 287 12.99 -24.11 3.77
C THR A 287 12.44 -24.81 5.01
N ASN A 288 11.12 -24.87 5.10
CA ASN A 288 10.35 -25.55 6.13
C ASN A 288 10.07 -27.00 5.69
N ALA A 289 9.18 -27.69 6.41
CA ALA A 289 8.89 -29.10 6.16
C ALA A 289 8.04 -29.36 4.90
N GLU A 290 7.42 -28.34 4.31
CA GLU A 290 6.46 -28.45 3.20
C GLU A 290 7.07 -27.97 1.86
N GLY A 291 7.65 -28.88 1.07
CA GLY A 291 8.17 -28.53 -0.26
C GLY A 291 7.17 -28.75 -1.38
N ARG A 292 6.67 -27.66 -1.99
CA ARG A 292 5.77 -27.73 -3.15
C ARG A 292 6.23 -26.91 -4.37
N ASN A 293 7.20 -26.02 -4.22
CA ASN A 293 7.58 -25.07 -5.28
C ASN A 293 8.92 -25.46 -5.95
N PRO A 294 9.10 -25.15 -7.25
CA PRO A 294 10.30 -25.51 -8.01
C PRO A 294 11.55 -24.70 -7.60
N GLY A 295 11.38 -23.49 -7.03
CA GLY A 295 12.46 -22.63 -6.57
C GLY A 295 12.83 -21.55 -7.58
N PHE A 296 14.14 -21.32 -7.80
CA PHE A 296 14.60 -20.20 -8.60
C PHE A 296 15.78 -20.54 -9.52
N LYS A 297 15.93 -19.72 -10.56
CA LYS A 297 17.11 -19.61 -11.40
C LYS A 297 17.64 -18.19 -11.32
N ALA A 298 18.90 -18.05 -10.95
CA ALA A 298 19.58 -16.78 -10.84
C ALA A 298 20.82 -16.75 -11.74
N GLU A 299 21.15 -15.55 -12.19
CA GLU A 299 22.35 -15.25 -12.98
C GLU A 299 23.09 -14.13 -12.29
N PHE A 300 24.41 -14.26 -12.20
CA PHE A 300 25.26 -13.22 -11.64
C PHE A 300 26.51 -13.03 -12.48
N PHE A 301 27.02 -11.80 -12.47
CA PHE A 301 28.23 -11.41 -13.17
C PHE A 301 28.91 -10.26 -12.41
N GLN A 302 30.19 -10.04 -12.69
CA GLN A 302 30.94 -8.95 -12.08
C GLN A 302 30.84 -7.66 -12.89
N LEU A 303 30.79 -6.54 -12.19
CA LEU A 303 30.80 -5.19 -12.71
C LEU A 303 31.98 -4.41 -12.10
N PRO A 304 32.57 -3.45 -12.82
CA PRO A 304 33.59 -2.59 -12.24
C PRO A 304 32.96 -1.75 -11.11
N LYS A 305 33.68 -1.62 -9.99
CA LYS A 305 33.23 -0.81 -8.87
C LYS A 305 33.18 0.67 -9.27
N ALA A 306 31.98 1.24 -9.29
CA ALA A 306 31.79 2.66 -9.56
C ALA A 306 32.40 3.49 -8.41
N THR A 307 33.54 4.14 -8.67
CA THR A 307 34.29 4.92 -7.68
C THR A 307 33.72 6.31 -7.41
N THR A 308 32.89 6.84 -8.32
CA THR A 308 32.23 8.15 -8.16
C THR A 308 30.87 8.16 -8.85
N CYS A 309 29.79 8.29 -8.07
CA CYS A 309 28.46 8.60 -8.58
C CYS A 309 28.12 10.10 -8.52
N SER A 310 28.96 10.90 -7.83
CA SER A 310 28.76 12.35 -7.74
C SER A 310 28.99 13.03 -9.09
N LYS A 311 28.08 13.94 -9.46
CA LYS A 311 28.10 14.65 -10.75
C LYS A 311 27.78 16.12 -10.54
N THR A 312 28.52 16.98 -11.22
CA THR A 312 28.18 18.41 -11.34
C THR A 312 27.48 18.64 -12.66
N LEU A 313 26.27 19.20 -12.62
CA LEU A 313 25.40 19.40 -13.76
C LEU A 313 25.23 20.90 -14.03
N ASN A 314 25.88 21.38 -15.09
CA ASN A 314 25.94 22.80 -15.47
C ASN A 314 25.07 23.12 -16.70
N THR A 315 23.87 22.54 -16.80
CA THR A 315 22.95 22.73 -17.93
C THR A 315 21.67 23.43 -17.48
N GLU A 316 20.90 24.01 -18.41
CA GLU A 316 19.62 24.66 -18.07
C GLU A 316 18.51 23.66 -17.73
N SER A 317 18.68 22.41 -18.18
CA SER A 317 17.81 21.28 -17.87
C SER A 317 18.60 19.98 -18.00
N GLY A 318 18.14 18.92 -17.34
CA GLY A 318 18.74 17.59 -17.48
C GLY A 318 18.02 16.54 -16.65
N ASN A 319 18.44 15.29 -16.80
CA ASN A 319 17.95 14.16 -16.03
C ASN A 319 19.09 13.49 -15.24
N PHE A 320 18.75 12.87 -14.12
CA PHE A 320 19.67 12.07 -13.33
C PHE A 320 18.90 10.98 -12.60
N THR A 321 19.56 9.85 -12.39
CA THR A 321 18.98 8.67 -11.74
C THR A 321 19.93 8.16 -10.67
N THR A 322 19.41 7.33 -9.77
CA THR A 322 20.27 6.49 -8.93
C THR A 322 21.18 5.60 -9.79
N PRO A 323 22.39 5.28 -9.30
CA PRO A 323 23.30 4.36 -10.00
C PRO A 323 22.62 3.03 -10.32
N TYR A 324 22.82 2.55 -11.54
CA TYR A 324 22.28 1.28 -12.06
C TYR A 324 20.74 1.19 -12.15
N TYR A 325 20.02 2.30 -12.01
CA TYR A 325 18.57 2.35 -12.27
C TYR A 325 18.22 1.73 -13.65
N PRO A 326 17.20 0.86 -13.76
CA PRO A 326 16.15 0.52 -12.77
C PRO A 326 16.46 -0.69 -11.90
N ALA A 327 17.73 -1.09 -11.73
CA ALA A 327 18.11 -2.08 -10.73
C ALA A 327 18.10 -1.47 -9.32
N HIS A 328 18.09 -2.32 -8.29
CA HIS A 328 18.20 -1.85 -6.91
C HIS A 328 19.55 -1.17 -6.69
N TYR A 329 19.57 -0.02 -6.03
CA TYR A 329 20.82 0.70 -5.78
C TYR A 329 21.78 -0.11 -4.88
N PRO A 330 23.11 0.04 -5.03
CA PRO A 330 24.06 -0.56 -4.11
C PRO A 330 23.93 -0.02 -2.67
N PRO A 331 24.15 -0.85 -1.64
CA PRO A 331 24.23 -0.39 -0.26
C PRO A 331 25.55 0.37 0.01
N ASN A 332 25.58 1.15 1.09
CA ASN A 332 26.72 1.90 1.59
C ASN A 332 27.31 2.85 0.54
N MET A 333 26.43 3.65 -0.08
CA MET A 333 26.77 4.56 -1.17
C MET A 333 26.31 5.98 -0.85
N ASP A 334 27.18 6.95 -1.11
CA ASP A 334 26.88 8.38 -1.03
C ASP A 334 27.06 9.01 -2.41
N CYS A 335 25.96 9.51 -2.98
CA CYS A 335 25.96 10.20 -4.28
C CYS A 335 25.54 11.65 -4.13
N VAL A 336 26.28 12.57 -4.75
CA VAL A 336 26.00 14.00 -4.70
C VAL A 336 25.84 14.55 -6.11
N TRP A 337 24.67 15.12 -6.40
CA TRP A 337 24.43 15.88 -7.63
C TRP A 337 24.42 17.36 -7.31
N ASP A 338 25.45 18.07 -7.75
CA ASP A 338 25.56 19.52 -7.65
C ASP A 338 25.05 20.14 -8.95
N ILE A 339 23.90 20.80 -8.91
CA ILE A 339 23.26 21.38 -10.08
C ILE A 339 23.44 22.90 -10.02
N GLU A 340 24.07 23.45 -11.05
CA GLU A 340 24.31 24.89 -11.20
C GLU A 340 23.75 25.38 -12.54
N VAL A 341 22.78 26.30 -12.48
CA VAL A 341 22.18 26.94 -13.66
C VAL A 341 22.71 28.38 -13.77
N PRO A 342 22.49 29.07 -14.91
CA PRO A 342 22.94 30.44 -15.09
C PRO A 342 22.49 31.36 -13.93
N PRO A 343 23.32 32.32 -13.49
CA PRO A 343 23.08 33.13 -12.29
C PRO A 343 21.76 33.93 -12.28
N THR A 344 21.13 34.11 -13.44
CA THR A 344 19.87 34.83 -13.61
C THR A 344 18.64 33.94 -13.40
N LYS A 345 18.82 32.63 -13.22
CA LYS A 345 17.74 31.64 -13.11
C LYS A 345 17.88 30.83 -11.82
N ASN A 346 16.75 30.37 -11.30
CA ASN A 346 16.64 29.44 -10.19
C ASN A 346 16.46 28.00 -10.69
N VAL A 347 16.69 27.01 -9.83
CA VAL A 347 16.56 25.58 -10.17
C VAL A 347 15.36 24.94 -9.50
N LYS A 348 14.61 24.12 -10.23
CA LYS A 348 13.66 23.16 -9.65
C LYS A 348 13.98 21.74 -10.10
N VAL A 349 13.75 20.77 -9.22
CA VAL A 349 13.96 19.34 -9.42
C VAL A 349 12.63 18.62 -9.26
N ARG A 350 12.28 17.79 -10.23
CA ARG A 350 11.09 16.95 -10.27
C ARG A 350 11.51 15.49 -10.21
N PHE A 351 11.03 14.76 -9.20
CA PHE A 351 11.17 13.32 -9.11
C PHE A 351 9.98 12.69 -9.80
N ASN A 352 10.22 11.99 -10.91
CA ASN A 352 9.19 11.32 -11.71
C ASN A 352 8.81 9.95 -11.11
N LEU A 353 9.72 9.37 -10.31
CA LEU A 353 9.54 8.09 -9.64
C LEU A 353 10.50 8.07 -8.43
N PHE A 354 10.02 7.67 -7.25
CA PHE A 354 10.82 7.65 -6.04
C PHE A 354 10.48 6.45 -5.15
N TYR A 355 11.41 5.48 -5.11
CA TYR A 355 11.36 4.25 -4.32
C TYR A 355 12.62 4.12 -3.47
N VAL A 356 12.56 4.69 -2.26
CA VAL A 356 13.61 4.58 -1.25
C VAL A 356 12.96 4.13 0.05
N LEU A 357 12.35 2.95 0.00
CA LEU A 357 11.63 2.38 1.13
C LEU A 357 12.47 1.32 1.84
N GLU A 358 12.49 1.43 3.18
CA GLU A 358 13.07 0.40 4.02
C GLU A 358 12.05 -0.10 5.06
N PRO A 359 11.86 -1.43 5.20
CA PRO A 359 10.96 -2.01 6.18
C PRO A 359 11.30 -1.59 7.62
N GLY A 360 10.32 -1.06 8.34
CA GLY A 360 10.44 -0.71 9.75
C GLY A 360 11.01 0.69 10.04
N VAL A 361 11.30 1.50 9.01
CA VAL A 361 11.74 2.90 9.17
C VAL A 361 10.56 3.87 8.98
N PRO A 362 10.25 4.78 9.93
CA PRO A 362 9.21 5.77 9.75
C PRO A 362 9.57 6.81 8.68
N VAL A 363 8.66 7.00 7.71
CA VAL A 363 8.79 7.92 6.56
C VAL A 363 9.03 9.39 6.95
N GLY A 364 8.72 9.78 8.18
CA GLY A 364 8.98 11.14 8.70
C GLY A 364 10.41 11.39 9.19
N SER A 365 11.21 10.33 9.42
CA SER A 365 12.53 10.43 10.05
C SER A 365 13.69 10.06 9.13
N CYS A 366 13.47 9.11 8.21
CA CYS A 366 14.43 8.68 7.19
C CYS A 366 15.84 8.48 7.75
N THR A 367 15.97 7.63 8.77
CA THR A 367 17.22 7.47 9.55
C THR A 367 18.28 6.62 8.84
N LYS A 368 17.86 5.79 7.88
CA LYS A 368 18.72 4.87 7.14
C LYS A 368 18.91 5.40 5.72
N ASP A 369 18.11 4.93 4.77
CA ASP A 369 18.18 5.36 3.39
C ASP A 369 17.39 6.63 3.15
N TYR A 370 18.01 7.63 2.52
CA TYR A 370 17.36 8.91 2.26
C TYR A 370 17.97 9.69 1.09
N VAL A 371 17.15 10.59 0.55
CA VAL A 371 17.58 11.69 -0.33
C VAL A 371 17.44 12.99 0.44
N GLU A 372 18.54 13.71 0.58
CA GLU A 372 18.60 15.01 1.22
C GLU A 372 18.67 16.13 0.15
N ILE A 373 17.75 17.08 0.26
CA ILE A 373 17.69 18.27 -0.60
C ILE A 373 17.44 19.47 0.31
N SER A 374 18.30 20.48 0.27
CA SER A 374 18.14 21.70 1.07
C SER A 374 17.91 21.42 2.58
N ASN A 375 18.70 20.50 3.16
CA ASN A 375 18.61 20.03 4.56
C ASN A 375 17.30 19.30 4.94
N THR A 376 16.48 18.92 3.97
CA THR A 376 15.27 18.10 4.18
C THR A 376 15.51 16.69 3.67
N LYS A 377 15.21 15.67 4.47
CA LYS A 377 15.35 14.26 4.11
C LYS A 377 14.04 13.69 3.58
N TYR A 378 14.14 12.92 2.50
CA TYR A 378 13.05 12.24 1.82
C TYR A 378 13.35 10.74 1.74
N CYS A 379 12.35 9.91 2.08
CA CYS A 379 12.36 8.46 1.95
C CYS A 379 10.93 7.94 1.73
N GLY A 380 10.79 6.64 1.51
CA GLY A 380 9.53 5.96 1.21
C GLY A 380 9.22 5.90 -0.29
N GLU A 381 7.94 5.66 -0.60
CA GLU A 381 7.44 5.56 -1.96
C GLU A 381 6.60 6.79 -2.31
N ARG A 382 6.92 7.47 -3.42
CA ARG A 382 6.16 8.62 -3.91
C ARG A 382 6.05 8.56 -5.43
N PRO A 383 4.83 8.71 -6.00
CA PRO A 383 4.65 8.69 -7.44
C PRO A 383 5.31 9.90 -8.12
N GLN A 384 5.18 11.11 -7.56
CA GLN A 384 5.85 12.31 -8.07
C GLN A 384 5.94 13.41 -7.01
N PHE A 385 7.03 14.19 -6.99
CA PHE A 385 7.10 15.44 -6.22
C PHE A 385 8.15 16.42 -6.80
N VAL A 386 8.04 17.69 -6.43
CA VAL A 386 8.92 18.78 -6.93
C VAL A 386 9.53 19.53 -5.76
N VAL A 387 10.82 19.84 -5.87
CA VAL A 387 11.57 20.69 -4.93
C VAL A 387 12.20 21.85 -5.70
N ALA A 388 11.99 23.08 -5.25
CA ALA A 388 12.55 24.28 -5.88
C ALA A 388 13.57 24.96 -4.96
N SER A 389 14.65 25.49 -5.56
CA SER A 389 15.64 26.36 -4.91
C SER A 389 15.35 27.82 -5.27
N ASN A 390 15.63 28.72 -4.33
CA ASN A 390 15.60 30.18 -4.53
C ASN A 390 16.93 30.73 -5.05
N SER A 391 17.87 29.84 -5.39
CA SER A 391 19.18 30.20 -5.92
C SER A 391 19.43 29.45 -7.23
N ASN A 392 20.48 29.87 -7.94
CA ASN A 392 20.95 29.22 -9.15
C ASN A 392 21.68 27.89 -8.87
N LYS A 393 21.73 27.44 -7.62
CA LYS A 393 22.34 26.17 -7.21
C LYS A 393 21.36 25.31 -6.40
N ILE A 394 21.43 24.01 -6.60
CA ILE A 394 20.77 23.01 -5.75
C ILE A 394 21.63 21.76 -5.67
N THR A 395 21.82 21.24 -4.45
CA THR A 395 22.55 20.00 -4.21
C THR A 395 21.57 18.93 -3.77
N VAL A 396 21.59 17.80 -4.46
CA VAL A 396 20.82 16.59 -4.12
C VAL A 396 21.81 15.55 -3.62
N ARG A 397 21.65 15.08 -2.39
CA ARG A 397 22.49 14.04 -1.79
C ARG A 397 21.68 12.78 -1.53
N PHE A 398 22.08 11.66 -2.14
CA PHE A 398 21.54 10.34 -1.83
C PHE A 398 22.49 9.59 -0.92
N HIS A 399 21.95 8.96 0.12
CA HIS A 399 22.67 8.12 1.06
C HIS A 399 21.95 6.79 1.22
N SER A 400 22.67 5.67 1.02
CA SER A 400 22.22 4.32 1.35
C SER A 400 23.07 3.70 2.46
N ASP A 401 22.43 2.99 3.37
CA ASP A 401 23.05 2.30 4.49
C ASP A 401 23.56 0.90 4.07
N GLN A 402 23.99 0.09 5.03
CA GLN A 402 24.61 -1.23 4.75
C GLN A 402 23.59 -2.34 4.44
N SER A 403 22.30 -2.08 4.64
CA SER A 403 21.18 -3.00 4.53
C SER A 403 20.17 -2.54 3.47
N HIS A 404 19.15 -3.37 3.25
CA HIS A 404 17.91 -3.13 2.52
C HIS A 404 17.98 -2.10 1.38
N THR A 405 17.95 -2.59 0.14
CA THR A 405 17.99 -1.71 -1.03
C THR A 405 16.71 -1.79 -1.85
N ASP A 406 16.40 -0.70 -2.54
CA ASP A 406 15.19 -0.51 -3.34
C ASP A 406 15.55 -0.02 -4.76
N THR A 407 14.56 0.13 -5.63
CA THR A 407 14.69 0.50 -7.05
C THR A 407 15.32 1.90 -7.25
N GLY A 408 15.21 2.78 -6.25
CA GLY A 408 15.78 4.12 -6.27
C GLY A 408 14.86 5.15 -6.94
N PHE A 409 15.45 6.11 -7.65
CA PHE A 409 14.68 7.22 -8.20
C PHE A 409 15.16 7.68 -9.57
N SER A 410 14.24 8.30 -10.30
CA SER A 410 14.49 9.02 -11.54
C SER A 410 14.00 10.47 -11.40
N ALA A 411 14.90 11.41 -11.65
CA ALA A 411 14.65 12.83 -11.47
C ALA A 411 15.09 13.65 -12.69
N GLU A 412 14.44 14.79 -12.86
CA GLU A 412 14.80 15.79 -13.85
C GLU A 412 14.86 17.17 -13.19
N PHE A 413 15.72 18.04 -13.71
CA PHE A 413 15.83 19.42 -13.23
C PHE A 413 15.65 20.40 -14.38
N LEU A 414 15.11 21.57 -14.04
CA LEU A 414 14.78 22.64 -14.98
C LEU A 414 15.11 23.99 -14.34
N SER A 415 15.69 24.89 -15.12
CA SER A 415 15.89 26.29 -14.72
C SER A 415 14.61 27.12 -14.95
N TYR A 416 14.36 28.12 -14.08
CA TYR A 416 13.25 29.08 -14.21
C TYR A 416 13.70 30.49 -13.79
N ASP A 417 13.11 31.55 -14.33
CA ASP A 417 13.50 32.93 -14.01
C ASP A 417 12.87 33.40 -12.69
N SER A 418 13.65 34.07 -11.82
CA SER A 418 13.18 34.62 -10.55
C SER A 418 12.53 36.00 -10.69
N SER A 419 12.84 36.72 -11.78
CA SER A 419 12.34 38.08 -12.07
C SER A 419 10.99 38.07 -12.77
N ASP A 420 10.63 36.93 -13.36
CA ASP A 420 9.29 36.63 -13.86
C ASP A 420 8.89 35.23 -13.36
N PRO A 421 8.46 35.11 -12.08
CA PRO A 421 8.06 33.82 -11.52
C PRO A 421 6.90 33.19 -12.31
N CYS A 422 6.12 34.03 -13.01
CA CYS A 422 4.90 33.67 -13.70
C CYS A 422 4.68 34.58 -14.96
N PRO A 423 5.33 34.29 -16.10
CA PRO A 423 5.16 35.10 -17.31
C PRO A 423 3.70 35.15 -17.74
N GLY A 424 3.10 36.34 -17.70
CA GLY A 424 1.70 36.55 -18.06
C GLY A 424 0.66 36.14 -17.01
N LYS A 425 1.05 35.76 -15.80
CA LYS A 425 0.19 35.21 -14.73
C LYS A 425 0.34 36.00 -13.41
N PHE A 426 -0.59 35.85 -12.45
CA PHE A 426 -0.54 36.47 -11.12
C PHE A 426 0.19 35.56 -10.12
N THR A 427 1.03 36.14 -9.27
CA THR A 427 1.81 35.44 -8.23
C THR A 427 1.10 35.52 -6.88
N CYS A 428 0.73 34.37 -6.31
CA CYS A 428 0.31 34.25 -4.91
C CYS A 428 1.48 34.58 -3.96
N ASN A 429 1.21 35.04 -2.72
CA ASN A 429 2.30 35.26 -1.75
C ASN A 429 2.98 33.93 -1.32
N THR A 430 2.34 32.79 -1.56
CA THR A 430 2.91 31.44 -1.43
C THR A 430 3.81 31.01 -2.58
N GLY A 431 3.98 31.85 -3.62
CA GLY A 431 4.84 31.57 -4.79
C GLY A 431 4.16 30.79 -5.92
N ARG A 432 2.86 30.48 -5.80
CA ARG A 432 2.06 29.81 -6.85
C ARG A 432 1.64 30.81 -7.94
N CYS A 433 1.74 30.40 -9.21
CA CYS A 433 1.25 31.16 -10.36
C CYS A 433 -0.20 30.80 -10.69
N ILE A 434 -1.10 31.78 -10.73
CA ILE A 434 -2.48 31.65 -11.18
C ILE A 434 -2.74 32.56 -12.38
N ASP A 435 -3.80 32.33 -13.15
CA ASP A 435 -4.11 33.19 -14.29
C ASP A 435 -4.50 34.61 -13.82
N LYS A 436 -4.28 35.65 -14.62
CA LYS A 436 -4.69 37.02 -14.26
C LYS A 436 -6.20 37.15 -14.13
N VAL A 437 -6.97 36.27 -14.78
CA VAL A 437 -8.43 36.21 -14.67
C VAL A 437 -8.87 35.70 -13.29
N MET A 438 -8.02 34.92 -12.60
CA MET A 438 -8.24 34.34 -11.27
C MET A 438 -7.89 35.31 -10.13
N ARG A 439 -7.80 36.62 -10.42
CA ARG A 439 -7.54 37.64 -9.41
C ARG A 439 -8.80 38.49 -9.25
N CYS A 440 -9.30 38.62 -8.02
CA CYS A 440 -10.53 39.36 -7.72
C CYS A 440 -11.77 38.76 -8.41
N ASP A 441 -11.78 37.45 -8.60
CA ASP A 441 -12.89 36.72 -9.20
C ASP A 441 -13.90 36.22 -8.15
N GLY A 442 -13.59 36.45 -6.87
CA GLY A 442 -14.41 36.07 -5.73
C GLY A 442 -14.04 34.71 -5.13
N TRP A 443 -12.93 34.09 -5.59
CA TRP A 443 -12.49 32.76 -5.18
C TRP A 443 -11.07 32.76 -4.63
N MET A 444 -10.85 32.00 -3.55
CA MET A 444 -9.52 31.81 -2.97
C MET A 444 -8.74 30.74 -3.76
N ASP A 445 -8.04 31.15 -4.82
CA ASP A 445 -7.17 30.33 -5.67
C ASP A 445 -5.73 30.29 -5.16
N CYS A 446 -5.29 31.35 -4.50
CA CYS A 446 -4.09 31.35 -3.69
C CYS A 446 -4.37 30.72 -2.32
N THR A 447 -3.51 29.78 -1.89
CA THR A 447 -3.61 29.11 -0.59
C THR A 447 -3.54 30.06 0.62
N ASP A 448 -3.06 31.28 0.41
CA ASP A 448 -2.96 32.36 1.38
C ASP A 448 -3.98 33.49 1.18
N SER A 449 -4.96 33.33 0.26
CA SER A 449 -5.99 34.32 -0.12
C SER A 449 -5.46 35.64 -0.68
N SER A 450 -4.23 35.68 -1.18
CA SER A 450 -3.60 36.93 -1.65
C SER A 450 -4.19 37.50 -2.94
N ASP A 451 -4.81 36.65 -3.73
CA ASP A 451 -5.57 36.96 -4.95
C ASP A 451 -6.85 37.75 -4.71
N GLU A 452 -7.51 37.54 -3.56
CA GLU A 452 -8.79 38.15 -3.22
C GLU A 452 -8.67 39.34 -2.25
N ARG A 453 -7.44 39.69 -1.85
CA ARG A 453 -7.20 40.83 -0.96
C ARG A 453 -7.03 42.13 -1.77
N SER A 454 -7.70 43.19 -1.33
CA SER A 454 -7.64 44.54 -1.91
C SER A 454 -8.24 44.66 -3.33
N CYS A 455 -9.35 43.96 -3.57
CA CYS A 455 -10.08 43.98 -4.83
C CYS A 455 -11.15 45.08 -4.87
N ASN A 456 -11.42 45.61 -6.07
CA ASN A 456 -12.52 46.54 -6.31
C ASN A 456 -13.62 45.81 -7.09
N CYS A 457 -14.76 45.52 -6.46
CA CYS A 457 -15.79 44.66 -7.05
C CYS A 457 -16.37 45.28 -8.33
N THR A 458 -16.57 44.44 -9.35
CA THR A 458 -17.21 44.85 -10.61
C THR A 458 -18.71 45.06 -10.44
N LYS A 459 -19.38 45.72 -11.40
CA LYS A 459 -20.84 46.01 -11.32
C LYS A 459 -21.72 44.76 -11.19
N GLU A 460 -21.23 43.58 -11.56
CA GLU A 460 -21.93 42.30 -11.51
C GLU A 460 -21.61 41.50 -10.23
N GLN A 461 -20.79 42.04 -9.33
CA GLN A 461 -20.41 41.45 -8.05
C GLN A 461 -20.99 42.26 -6.87
N PHE A 462 -21.41 41.56 -5.83
CA PHE A 462 -21.79 42.06 -4.51
C PHE A 462 -20.59 42.05 -3.56
N ARG A 463 -20.46 43.08 -2.73
CA ARG A 463 -19.38 43.19 -1.74
C ARG A 463 -19.91 42.74 -0.37
N CYS A 464 -19.43 41.59 0.11
CA CYS A 464 -19.69 41.07 1.44
C CYS A 464 -19.16 42.01 2.54
N GLY A 465 -19.71 41.95 3.75
CA GLY A 465 -19.33 42.80 4.89
C GLY A 465 -17.86 42.63 5.32
N ASN A 466 -17.32 41.42 5.15
CA ASN A 466 -15.92 41.06 5.36
C ASN A 466 -14.97 41.53 4.23
N GLY A 467 -15.49 42.21 3.20
CA GLY A 467 -14.71 42.83 2.12
C GLY A 467 -14.52 41.98 0.86
N TRP A 468 -15.16 40.81 0.77
CA TRP A 468 -15.03 39.88 -0.35
C TRP A 468 -16.02 40.26 -1.47
N CYS A 469 -15.63 40.01 -2.73
CA CYS A 469 -16.50 40.22 -3.88
C CYS A 469 -17.13 38.88 -4.30
N LYS A 470 -18.45 38.72 -4.18
CA LYS A 470 -19.18 37.54 -4.66
C LYS A 470 -20.07 37.90 -5.84
N PRO A 471 -20.40 36.99 -6.76
CA PRO A 471 -21.34 37.28 -7.84
C PRO A 471 -22.72 37.73 -7.31
N ARG A 472 -23.38 38.67 -7.99
CA ARG A 472 -24.69 39.19 -7.55
C ARG A 472 -25.80 38.14 -7.49
N PHE A 473 -25.67 37.01 -8.18
CA PHE A 473 -26.67 35.94 -8.13
C PHE A 473 -26.66 35.14 -6.83
N TRP A 474 -25.62 35.32 -5.99
CA TRP A 474 -25.51 34.77 -4.62
C TRP A 474 -26.16 35.70 -3.59
N LEU A 475 -26.78 36.80 -4.03
CA LEU A 475 -27.52 37.68 -3.14
C LEU A 475 -28.93 37.11 -2.94
N CYS A 476 -29.27 36.74 -1.71
CA CYS A 476 -30.61 36.32 -1.31
C CYS A 476 -31.09 35.04 -2.00
N ASP A 477 -30.22 34.05 -2.09
CA ASP A 477 -30.54 32.71 -2.57
C ASP A 477 -30.84 31.72 -1.41
N GLY A 478 -30.72 32.20 -0.16
CA GLY A 478 -30.98 31.44 1.06
C GLY A 478 -29.76 30.70 1.59
N VAL A 479 -28.56 30.97 1.06
CA VAL A 479 -27.30 30.34 1.45
C VAL A 479 -26.30 31.40 1.93
N ASN A 480 -25.61 31.13 3.04
CA ASN A 480 -24.55 32.00 3.54
C ASN A 480 -23.26 31.76 2.76
N ASP A 481 -23.13 32.38 1.60
CA ASP A 481 -21.97 32.25 0.72
C ASP A 481 -20.85 33.24 1.05
N CYS A 482 -21.19 34.38 1.66
CA CYS A 482 -20.21 35.35 2.17
C CYS A 482 -19.48 34.86 3.44
N GLY A 483 -20.01 33.83 4.12
CA GLY A 483 -19.51 33.31 5.40
C GLY A 483 -19.84 34.20 6.61
N ASP A 484 -20.12 35.48 6.40
CA ASP A 484 -20.56 36.46 7.40
C ASP A 484 -22.07 36.80 7.31
N ASN A 485 -22.80 36.10 6.44
CA ASN A 485 -24.24 36.25 6.19
C ASN A 485 -24.66 37.61 5.58
N SER A 486 -23.71 38.41 5.08
CA SER A 486 -24.00 39.74 4.53
C SER A 486 -24.83 39.73 3.25
N ASP A 487 -24.74 38.63 2.50
CA ASP A 487 -25.52 38.31 1.30
C ASP A 487 -27.01 38.07 1.58
N GLU A 488 -27.38 37.70 2.81
CA GLU A 488 -28.74 37.31 3.17
C GLU A 488 -29.47 38.35 4.07
N LEU A 489 -28.77 39.39 4.51
CA LEU A 489 -29.29 40.33 5.52
C LEU A 489 -30.10 41.51 4.95
N GLN A 490 -29.95 41.86 3.66
CA GLN A 490 -30.61 43.04 3.05
C GLN A 490 -31.22 42.77 1.67
N CYS A 491 -32.19 41.86 1.61
CA CYS A 491 -32.82 41.43 0.36
C CYS A 491 -33.80 42.44 -0.26
N LYS A 492 -33.35 43.12 -1.31
CA LYS A 492 -34.20 43.77 -2.33
C LYS A 492 -33.90 43.12 -3.68
N CYS A 493 -34.86 42.40 -4.26
CA CYS A 493 -34.69 41.78 -5.58
C CYS A 493 -34.36 42.87 -6.63
N PRO A 494 -33.39 42.65 -7.55
CA PRO A 494 -33.10 43.57 -8.65
C PRO A 494 -34.29 43.75 -9.60
N ASP A 495 -34.35 44.88 -10.31
CA ASP A 495 -35.36 45.12 -11.35
C ASP A 495 -35.27 44.03 -12.44
N LYS A 496 -36.41 43.39 -12.77
CA LYS A 496 -36.61 42.22 -13.67
C LYS A 496 -36.53 40.82 -13.04
N ASN A 497 -36.51 40.73 -11.71
CA ASN A 497 -36.64 39.45 -11.00
C ASN A 497 -37.98 39.39 -10.25
N PHE A 498 -38.71 38.28 -10.39
CA PHE A 498 -39.93 37.98 -9.66
C PHE A 498 -39.60 37.49 -8.24
N LYS A 499 -40.28 38.07 -7.24
CA LYS A 499 -40.12 37.69 -5.84
C LYS A 499 -41.15 36.62 -5.48
N CYS A 500 -40.66 35.42 -5.18
CA CYS A 500 -41.44 34.31 -4.65
C CYS A 500 -42.02 34.65 -3.27
N ARG A 501 -43.08 33.94 -2.86
CA ARG A 501 -43.76 34.19 -1.58
C ARG A 501 -42.87 33.86 -0.38
N ASN A 502 -41.98 32.87 -0.51
CA ASN A 502 -40.94 32.52 0.45
C ASN A 502 -39.76 33.51 0.52
N GLY A 503 -39.71 34.55 -0.33
CA GLY A 503 -38.67 35.57 -0.32
C GLY A 503 -37.52 35.33 -1.31
N LYS A 504 -37.48 34.18 -1.99
CA LYS A 504 -36.54 33.85 -3.07
C LYS A 504 -36.78 34.75 -4.29
N CYS A 505 -35.71 35.21 -4.95
CA CYS A 505 -35.83 36.00 -6.19
C CYS A 505 -35.51 35.11 -7.39
N ILE A 506 -36.45 34.92 -8.32
CA ILE A 506 -36.23 34.23 -9.60
C ILE A 506 -36.26 35.24 -10.75
N PRO A 507 -35.59 35.00 -11.89
CA PRO A 507 -35.69 35.90 -13.04
C PRO A 507 -37.08 35.80 -13.69
N GLU A 508 -37.59 36.88 -14.29
CA GLU A 508 -38.99 36.95 -14.77
C GLU A 508 -39.34 35.94 -15.89
N ASN A 509 -38.35 35.34 -16.54
CA ASN A 509 -38.54 34.26 -17.53
C ASN A 509 -38.90 32.90 -16.89
N GLN A 510 -38.71 32.75 -15.58
CA GLN A 510 -39.06 31.57 -14.79
C GLN A 510 -40.46 31.69 -14.17
N LYS A 511 -41.22 32.72 -14.55
CA LYS A 511 -42.60 32.88 -14.14
C LYS A 511 -43.50 32.31 -15.22
N CYS A 512 -44.37 31.37 -14.87
CA CYS A 512 -45.29 30.70 -15.80
C CYS A 512 -44.57 29.85 -16.85
N ASP A 513 -43.41 29.27 -16.51
CA ASP A 513 -42.62 28.44 -17.42
C ASP A 513 -42.93 26.93 -17.27
N GLY A 514 -43.86 26.60 -16.38
CA GLY A 514 -44.29 25.24 -16.08
C GLY A 514 -43.43 24.53 -15.02
N LYS A 515 -42.49 25.21 -14.37
CA LYS A 515 -41.63 24.66 -13.32
C LYS A 515 -41.75 25.47 -12.03
N ASP A 516 -41.77 24.77 -10.90
CA ASP A 516 -41.74 25.39 -9.57
C ASP A 516 -40.31 25.80 -9.21
N ASP A 517 -39.84 26.90 -9.80
CA ASP A 517 -38.54 27.50 -9.52
C ASP A 517 -38.53 28.23 -8.18
N CYS A 518 -39.70 28.66 -7.69
CA CYS A 518 -39.87 29.21 -6.34
C CYS A 518 -39.75 28.15 -5.23
N GLY A 519 -40.05 26.88 -5.50
CA GLY A 519 -40.11 25.77 -4.54
C GLY A 519 -41.33 25.79 -3.62
N ASP A 520 -42.20 26.80 -3.75
CA ASP A 520 -43.48 26.97 -3.04
C ASP A 520 -44.67 27.14 -4.02
N GLY A 521 -44.45 26.97 -5.32
CA GLY A 521 -45.42 27.07 -6.41
C GLY A 521 -45.93 28.48 -6.70
N SER A 522 -45.29 29.52 -6.16
CA SER A 522 -45.77 30.91 -6.28
C SER A 522 -45.62 31.51 -7.68
N ASP A 523 -44.67 31.02 -8.46
CA ASP A 523 -44.38 31.39 -9.85
C ASP A 523 -45.38 30.80 -10.85
N GLU A 524 -45.92 29.60 -10.56
CA GLU A 524 -46.82 28.87 -11.47
C GLU A 524 -48.31 29.00 -11.13
N GLY A 525 -48.65 29.54 -9.97
CA GLY A 525 -50.03 29.58 -9.48
C GLY A 525 -51.01 30.52 -10.22
N THR A 526 -50.51 31.43 -11.07
CA THR A 526 -51.34 32.53 -11.65
C THR A 526 -51.15 32.68 -13.17
N CYS A 527 -51.15 31.57 -13.91
CA CYS A 527 -50.85 31.55 -15.34
C CYS A 527 -52.04 31.01 -16.16
N SER A 528 -52.56 31.82 -17.09
CA SER A 528 -53.70 31.44 -17.95
C SER A 528 -53.24 30.62 -19.17
N LYS A 529 -53.51 29.30 -19.14
CA LYS A 529 -53.49 28.26 -20.21
C LYS A 529 -52.73 28.52 -21.53
N VAL A 530 -51.90 27.56 -21.94
CA VAL A 530 -51.38 27.47 -23.33
C VAL A 530 -51.62 26.09 -23.96
N GLU A 531 -51.89 26.16 -25.26
CA GLU A 531 -52.38 25.19 -26.23
C GLU A 531 -51.40 24.05 -26.60
N SER A 532 -51.96 23.04 -27.26
CA SER A 532 -51.35 21.79 -27.75
C SER A 532 -49.98 21.95 -28.42
N ILE A 533 -48.97 21.30 -27.85
CA ILE A 533 -47.58 21.27 -28.33
C ILE A 533 -47.37 20.11 -29.32
N SER A 534 -46.83 20.41 -30.50
CA SER A 534 -46.27 19.42 -31.42
C SER A 534 -44.99 18.80 -30.84
N CYS A 535 -44.85 17.47 -30.89
CA CYS A 535 -43.71 16.75 -30.31
C CYS A 535 -42.37 17.33 -30.80
N THR A 536 -41.49 17.67 -29.86
CA THR A 536 -40.07 18.01 -30.09
C THR A 536 -39.18 16.90 -29.53
N ASP A 537 -37.86 16.93 -29.80
CA ASP A 537 -36.89 15.95 -29.26
C ASP A 537 -36.86 15.86 -27.73
N TYR A 538 -37.49 16.81 -27.04
CA TYR A 538 -37.53 16.91 -25.58
C TYR A 538 -38.90 16.53 -24.98
N THR A 539 -39.87 16.11 -25.80
CA THR A 539 -41.21 15.70 -25.35
C THR A 539 -41.40 14.20 -25.52
N TYR A 540 -42.01 13.52 -24.55
CA TYR A 540 -42.35 12.11 -24.67
C TYR A 540 -43.61 11.95 -25.53
N LYS A 541 -43.54 11.07 -26.52
CA LYS A 541 -44.67 10.76 -27.39
C LYS A 541 -45.44 9.59 -26.80
N CYS A 542 -46.66 9.85 -26.33
CA CYS A 542 -47.57 8.81 -25.89
C CYS A 542 -47.92 7.87 -27.06
N ARG A 543 -48.44 6.67 -26.77
CA ARG A 543 -48.93 5.76 -27.83
C ARG A 543 -50.14 6.35 -28.55
N SER A 544 -50.99 7.04 -27.80
CA SER A 544 -51.95 8.03 -28.27
C SER A 544 -51.21 9.25 -28.80
N SER A 545 -51.71 9.91 -29.83
CA SER A 545 -51.03 11.00 -30.55
C SER A 545 -50.83 12.30 -29.75
N GLY A 546 -50.74 12.24 -28.42
CA GLY A 546 -50.39 13.34 -27.52
C GLY A 546 -48.91 13.34 -27.13
N CYS A 547 -48.37 14.53 -26.85
CA CYS A 547 -46.98 14.74 -26.46
C CYS A 547 -46.96 15.32 -25.04
N VAL A 548 -46.12 14.75 -24.16
CA VAL A 548 -45.92 15.22 -22.78
C VAL A 548 -44.62 16.01 -22.71
N SER A 549 -44.67 17.26 -22.24
CA SER A 549 -43.50 18.15 -22.11
C SER A 549 -42.79 18.08 -20.76
N LYS A 550 -43.23 17.18 -19.88
CA LYS A 550 -42.60 16.92 -18.59
C LYS A 550 -41.23 16.26 -18.79
N THR A 551 -40.28 16.61 -17.94
CA THR A 551 -38.98 15.93 -17.87
C THR A 551 -39.16 14.54 -17.28
N ASN A 552 -38.76 13.52 -18.05
CA ASN A 552 -38.75 12.11 -17.64
C ASN A 552 -40.12 11.52 -17.25
N PRO A 553 -41.17 11.64 -18.10
CA PRO A 553 -42.52 11.18 -17.79
C PRO A 553 -42.67 9.65 -17.84
N GLU A 554 -41.64 8.92 -18.29
CA GLU A 554 -41.67 7.46 -18.31
C GLU A 554 -41.46 6.90 -16.89
N CYS A 555 -42.44 6.17 -16.37
CA CYS A 555 -42.39 5.44 -15.12
C CYS A 555 -42.16 6.28 -13.86
N ASP A 556 -42.61 7.52 -13.83
CA ASP A 556 -42.46 8.42 -12.68
C ASP A 556 -43.56 8.23 -11.61
N GLY A 557 -44.49 7.30 -11.85
CA GLY A 557 -45.59 6.95 -10.94
C GLY A 557 -46.80 7.87 -11.07
N THR A 558 -46.77 8.82 -12.00
CA THR A 558 -47.89 9.70 -12.32
C THR A 558 -48.33 9.49 -13.76
N LYS A 559 -49.65 9.32 -13.96
CA LYS A 559 -50.21 9.11 -15.29
C LYS A 559 -50.24 10.43 -16.06
N ASP A 560 -49.20 10.69 -16.85
CA ASP A 560 -49.06 11.84 -17.73
C ASP A 560 -49.65 11.58 -19.12
N CYS A 561 -49.57 10.34 -19.63
CA CYS A 561 -50.26 9.94 -20.85
C CYS A 561 -51.69 9.46 -20.58
N ALA A 562 -52.65 9.91 -21.40
CA ALA A 562 -54.06 9.54 -21.26
C ALA A 562 -54.30 8.01 -21.33
N ASP A 563 -53.44 7.31 -22.06
CA ASP A 563 -53.46 5.86 -22.29
C ASP A 563 -52.57 5.05 -21.32
N ASN A 564 -51.89 5.70 -20.36
CA ASN A 564 -50.98 5.06 -19.41
C ASN A 564 -49.76 4.37 -20.08
N SER A 565 -49.38 4.79 -21.29
CA SER A 565 -48.21 4.23 -21.99
C SER A 565 -46.89 4.57 -21.32
N ASP A 566 -46.86 5.72 -20.67
CA ASP A 566 -45.76 6.26 -19.88
C ASP A 566 -45.49 5.42 -18.61
N GLU A 567 -46.51 4.78 -18.06
CA GLU A 567 -46.44 3.95 -16.84
C GLU A 567 -46.54 2.44 -17.11
N GLU A 568 -46.38 2.00 -18.36
CA GLU A 568 -46.39 0.59 -18.75
C GLU A 568 -44.97 -0.03 -18.64
N ASN A 569 -44.83 -1.21 -18.03
CA ASN A 569 -43.55 -1.95 -17.88
C ASN A 569 -42.50 -1.32 -16.93
N CYS A 570 -42.95 -0.77 -15.80
CA CYS A 570 -42.15 0.03 -14.87
C CYS A 570 -41.53 -0.77 -13.70
N ASP A 571 -41.00 -1.98 -13.89
CA ASP A 571 -40.50 -2.83 -12.79
C ASP A 571 -39.08 -2.47 -12.26
N CYS A 572 -38.42 -1.48 -12.85
CA CYS A 572 -37.06 -1.05 -12.49
C CYS A 572 -37.03 0.17 -11.53
N GLY A 573 -35.91 0.43 -10.85
CA GLY A 573 -35.67 1.72 -10.19
C GLY A 573 -36.22 1.96 -8.76
N ILE A 574 -36.93 1.03 -8.10
CA ILE A 574 -37.64 1.27 -6.80
C ILE A 574 -36.82 0.88 -5.55
N ARG A 575 -36.46 1.77 -4.60
CA ARG A 575 -35.67 1.37 -3.38
C ARG A 575 -36.53 0.65 -2.30
N SER A 576 -36.08 -0.50 -1.77
CA SER A 576 -36.79 -1.24 -0.69
C SER A 576 -36.38 -0.83 0.74
N TYR A 577 -35.24 -0.15 0.93
CA TYR A 577 -34.76 0.29 2.24
C TYR A 577 -34.89 1.82 2.40
N SER A 578 -35.53 2.27 3.47
CA SER A 578 -35.80 3.68 3.79
C SER A 578 -34.72 4.30 4.68
N LYS A 579 -34.28 5.51 4.30
CA LYS A 579 -33.67 6.58 5.13
C LYS A 579 -32.82 6.17 6.35
N LYS A 580 -31.49 6.27 6.21
CA LYS A 580 -30.62 6.88 7.23
C LYS A 580 -29.67 7.87 6.54
N THR A 581 -29.89 9.16 6.80
CA THR A 581 -29.05 10.27 6.35
C THR A 581 -28.02 10.61 7.41
N ARG A 582 -26.75 10.41 7.08
CA ARG A 582 -25.61 11.23 7.54
C ARG A 582 -24.43 10.92 6.62
N ILE A 583 -24.01 11.90 5.81
CA ILE A 583 -22.95 11.78 4.80
C ILE A 583 -22.04 13.01 4.89
N VAL A 584 -20.73 12.78 4.99
CA VAL A 584 -19.65 13.53 4.31
C VAL A 584 -18.44 12.57 4.16
N GLY A 585 -17.84 12.43 2.97
CA GLY A 585 -16.47 11.87 2.80
C GLY A 585 -16.28 10.38 2.49
N GLY A 586 -17.24 9.71 1.84
CA GLY A 586 -17.16 8.27 1.47
C GLY A 586 -17.43 7.34 2.66
N GLN A 587 -18.41 6.44 2.54
CA GLN A 587 -18.73 5.49 3.61
C GLN A 587 -19.13 4.12 3.05
N ASN A 588 -18.89 3.08 3.87
CA ASN A 588 -19.34 1.71 3.57
C ASN A 588 -20.85 1.70 3.28
N SER A 589 -21.26 1.05 2.19
CA SER A 589 -22.67 0.79 1.91
C SER A 589 -23.23 -0.27 2.85
N GLU A 590 -24.54 -0.34 2.99
CA GLU A 590 -25.20 -1.49 3.63
C GLU A 590 -25.36 -2.65 2.63
N VAL A 591 -25.50 -3.88 3.13
CA VAL A 591 -25.74 -5.08 2.29
C VAL A 591 -27.06 -4.92 1.53
N GLY A 592 -27.01 -5.05 0.20
CA GLY A 592 -28.20 -4.93 -0.64
C GLY A 592 -28.77 -3.51 -0.73
N GLU A 593 -27.99 -2.49 -0.33
CA GLU A 593 -28.36 -1.09 -0.53
C GLU A 593 -28.41 -0.71 -2.01
N TRP A 594 -27.51 -1.33 -2.80
CA TRP A 594 -27.27 -1.05 -4.22
C TRP A 594 -27.34 -2.32 -5.08
N PRO A 595 -28.52 -2.95 -5.21
CA PRO A 595 -28.67 -4.29 -5.79
C PRO A 595 -28.33 -4.43 -7.30
N TRP A 596 -28.00 -3.35 -7.98
CA TRP A 596 -27.66 -3.32 -9.41
C TRP A 596 -26.18 -3.30 -9.69
N GLN A 597 -25.39 -2.99 -8.65
CA GLN A 597 -23.96 -2.85 -8.79
C GLN A 597 -23.37 -4.22 -9.10
N VAL A 598 -22.59 -4.27 -10.17
CA VAL A 598 -21.91 -5.47 -10.62
C VAL A 598 -20.41 -5.26 -10.55
N SER A 599 -19.71 -6.23 -9.97
CA SER A 599 -18.27 -6.28 -9.96
C SER A 599 -17.79 -7.16 -11.12
N LEU A 600 -17.06 -6.59 -12.08
CA LEU A 600 -16.47 -7.33 -13.19
C LEU A 600 -15.05 -7.74 -12.85
N HIS A 601 -14.81 -9.05 -12.90
CA HIS A 601 -13.52 -9.63 -12.56
C HIS A 601 -12.86 -10.23 -13.78
N VAL A 602 -11.55 -10.05 -13.87
CA VAL A 602 -10.71 -10.74 -14.84
C VAL A 602 -10.03 -11.92 -14.17
N LYS A 603 -9.98 -13.05 -14.89
CA LYS A 603 -9.34 -14.29 -14.43
C LYS A 603 -7.89 -14.04 -13.98
N GLY A 604 -7.64 -14.20 -12.68
CA GLY A 604 -6.32 -14.07 -12.07
C GLY A 604 -5.97 -12.67 -11.54
N GLN A 605 -6.78 -11.64 -11.82
CA GLN A 605 -6.53 -10.26 -11.38
C GLN A 605 -7.57 -9.71 -10.39
N GLY A 606 -8.74 -10.34 -10.27
CA GLY A 606 -9.80 -9.87 -9.35
C GLY A 606 -10.64 -8.77 -9.98
N HIS A 607 -11.18 -7.85 -9.15
CA HIS A 607 -12.02 -6.73 -9.61
C HIS A 607 -11.22 -5.72 -10.44
N ILE A 608 -11.71 -5.40 -11.63
CA ILE A 608 -11.09 -4.44 -12.55
C ILE A 608 -12.03 -3.27 -12.86
N CYS A 609 -13.28 -3.57 -13.19
CA CYS A 609 -14.28 -2.56 -13.51
C CYS A 609 -15.62 -2.83 -12.82
N GLY A 610 -16.40 -1.78 -12.65
CA GLY A 610 -17.81 -1.84 -12.32
C GLY A 610 -18.69 -2.07 -13.56
N ALA A 611 -19.92 -2.49 -13.31
CA ALA A 611 -20.99 -2.49 -14.30
C ALA A 611 -22.35 -2.30 -13.62
N SER A 612 -23.34 -1.96 -14.43
CA SER A 612 -24.72 -1.73 -14.00
C SER A 612 -25.65 -2.77 -14.62
N LEU A 613 -26.45 -3.44 -13.79
CA LEU A 613 -27.48 -4.37 -14.25
C LEU A 613 -28.69 -3.60 -14.83
N ILE A 614 -28.97 -3.74 -16.13
CA ILE A 614 -30.11 -3.08 -16.80
C ILE A 614 -31.28 -4.03 -17.10
N SER A 615 -31.03 -5.34 -17.18
CA SER A 615 -32.07 -6.37 -17.25
C SER A 615 -31.58 -7.68 -16.65
N ASN A 616 -32.40 -8.74 -16.66
CA ASN A 616 -31.95 -10.05 -16.20
C ASN A 616 -30.82 -10.68 -17.04
N LYS A 617 -30.49 -10.13 -18.21
CA LYS A 617 -29.43 -10.66 -19.10
C LYS A 617 -28.38 -9.65 -19.53
N TRP A 618 -28.65 -8.35 -19.40
CA TRP A 618 -27.80 -7.30 -19.95
C TRP A 618 -27.21 -6.42 -18.85
N LEU A 619 -25.92 -6.10 -19.02
CA LEU A 619 -25.17 -5.14 -18.21
C LEU A 619 -24.69 -3.97 -19.07
N VAL A 620 -24.50 -2.81 -18.45
CA VAL A 620 -23.84 -1.62 -19.05
C VAL A 620 -22.55 -1.34 -18.29
N SER A 621 -21.46 -1.06 -19.00
CA SER A 621 -20.15 -0.69 -18.44
C SER A 621 -19.42 0.27 -19.41
N ALA A 622 -18.18 0.64 -19.11
CA ALA A 622 -17.35 1.50 -19.95
C ALA A 622 -16.64 0.69 -21.04
N ALA A 623 -16.41 1.26 -22.22
CA ALA A 623 -15.71 0.58 -23.32
C ALA A 623 -14.21 0.42 -23.06
N HIS A 624 -13.58 1.38 -22.39
CA HIS A 624 -12.13 1.34 -22.11
C HIS A 624 -11.73 0.10 -21.29
N CYS A 625 -12.63 -0.40 -20.44
CA CYS A 625 -12.43 -1.65 -19.67
C CYS A 625 -12.17 -2.89 -20.55
N PHE A 626 -12.60 -2.90 -21.81
CA PHE A 626 -12.57 -4.09 -22.68
C PHE A 626 -11.71 -3.91 -23.95
N ARG A 627 -11.22 -2.69 -24.20
CA ARG A 627 -10.46 -2.34 -25.42
C ARG A 627 -8.94 -2.41 -25.25
N GLU A 628 -8.42 -2.46 -24.03
CA GLU A 628 -6.98 -2.66 -23.77
C GLU A 628 -6.52 -4.06 -24.21
N GLU A 629 -5.29 -4.16 -24.74
CA GLU A 629 -4.75 -5.43 -25.26
C GLU A 629 -4.74 -6.53 -24.19
N GLY A 630 -5.51 -7.59 -24.41
CA GLY A 630 -5.65 -8.73 -23.50
C GLY A 630 -6.99 -8.84 -22.77
N TYR A 631 -7.85 -7.81 -22.82
CA TYR A 631 -9.13 -7.79 -22.08
C TYR A 631 -10.39 -7.94 -22.95
N SER A 632 -10.24 -8.14 -24.26
CA SER A 632 -11.38 -8.19 -25.19
C SER A 632 -12.10 -9.55 -25.24
N ASP A 633 -11.54 -10.63 -24.69
CA ASP A 633 -12.16 -11.96 -24.70
C ASP A 633 -13.22 -12.11 -23.58
N PRO A 634 -14.51 -12.33 -23.91
CA PRO A 634 -15.58 -12.53 -22.92
C PRO A 634 -15.30 -13.65 -21.92
N LYS A 635 -14.53 -14.68 -22.29
CA LYS A 635 -14.22 -15.84 -21.42
C LYS A 635 -13.32 -15.51 -20.25
N LEU A 636 -12.63 -14.38 -20.30
CA LEU A 636 -11.77 -13.90 -19.21
C LEU A 636 -12.57 -13.21 -18.10
N TRP A 637 -13.81 -12.82 -18.39
CA TRP A 637 -14.63 -11.99 -17.53
C TRP A 637 -15.67 -12.79 -16.76
N THR A 638 -15.82 -12.43 -15.48
CA THR A 638 -16.87 -12.96 -14.59
C THR A 638 -17.55 -11.81 -13.88
N ALA A 639 -18.87 -11.75 -13.98
CA ALA A 639 -19.71 -10.78 -13.28
C ALA A 639 -20.19 -11.34 -11.95
N PHE A 640 -19.91 -10.63 -10.86
CA PHE A 640 -20.45 -10.91 -9.54
C PHE A 640 -21.54 -9.89 -9.21
N LEU A 641 -22.77 -10.37 -9.00
CA LEU A 641 -23.92 -9.55 -8.64
C LEU A 641 -24.31 -9.80 -7.17
N GLY A 642 -24.69 -8.75 -6.45
CA GLY A 642 -25.05 -8.83 -5.03
C GLY A 642 -23.85 -9.01 -4.10
N LEU A 643 -22.62 -8.86 -4.62
CA LEU A 643 -21.38 -8.81 -3.86
C LEU A 643 -21.35 -7.53 -3.02
N HIS A 644 -21.00 -7.63 -1.74
CA HIS A 644 -20.83 -6.48 -0.86
C HIS A 644 -19.37 -6.35 -0.40
N ASP A 645 -18.79 -7.47 0.04
CA ASP A 645 -17.39 -7.60 0.44
C ASP A 645 -16.64 -8.46 -0.59
N GLN A 646 -15.57 -7.92 -1.18
CA GLN A 646 -14.71 -8.58 -2.15
C GLN A 646 -14.04 -9.86 -1.62
N SER A 647 -13.94 -10.02 -0.30
CA SER A 647 -13.40 -11.21 0.37
C SER A 647 -14.43 -12.33 0.58
N ASP A 648 -15.73 -12.01 0.62
CA ASP A 648 -16.82 -12.97 0.87
C ASP A 648 -17.60 -13.32 -0.41
N ARG A 649 -16.89 -13.90 -1.39
CA ARG A 649 -17.46 -14.22 -2.71
C ARG A 649 -18.38 -15.44 -2.71
N ASN A 650 -18.27 -16.30 -1.70
CA ASN A 650 -19.05 -17.53 -1.58
C ASN A 650 -20.38 -17.33 -0.83
N ASN A 651 -20.74 -16.09 -0.53
CA ASN A 651 -21.97 -15.77 0.16
C ASN A 651 -23.19 -16.21 -0.67
N LYS A 652 -24.21 -16.77 0.00
CA LYS A 652 -25.44 -17.28 -0.65
C LYS A 652 -26.23 -16.20 -1.40
N MET A 653 -25.98 -14.92 -1.13
CA MET A 653 -26.62 -13.78 -1.80
C MET A 653 -25.91 -13.38 -3.11
N VAL A 654 -24.68 -13.86 -3.34
CA VAL A 654 -23.87 -13.49 -4.51
C VAL A 654 -24.21 -14.41 -5.68
N GLN A 655 -24.43 -13.81 -6.84
CA GLN A 655 -24.63 -14.52 -8.09
C GLN A 655 -23.45 -14.32 -9.02
N GLU A 656 -22.73 -15.40 -9.29
CA GLU A 656 -21.65 -15.44 -10.28
C GLU A 656 -22.22 -15.76 -11.66
N ARG A 657 -21.85 -14.96 -12.67
CA ARG A 657 -22.26 -15.14 -14.06
C ARG A 657 -21.11 -14.90 -15.03
N SER A 658 -20.92 -15.85 -15.94
CA SER A 658 -20.00 -15.69 -17.07
C SER A 658 -20.57 -14.76 -18.14
N ILE A 659 -19.70 -14.03 -18.83
CA ILE A 659 -20.07 -13.14 -19.93
C ILE A 659 -20.10 -13.93 -21.25
N LYS A 660 -21.22 -13.83 -21.98
CA LYS A 660 -21.41 -14.47 -23.29
C LYS A 660 -20.85 -13.61 -24.42
N SER A 661 -21.13 -12.31 -24.41
CA SER A 661 -20.66 -11.38 -25.42
C SER A 661 -20.39 -10.01 -24.83
N ILE A 662 -19.40 -9.32 -25.39
CA ILE A 662 -19.02 -7.94 -25.04
C ILE A 662 -19.20 -7.12 -26.32
N ILE A 663 -20.04 -6.10 -26.26
CA ILE A 663 -20.31 -5.20 -27.38
C ILE A 663 -19.87 -3.81 -26.97
N THR A 664 -18.72 -3.37 -27.50
CA THR A 664 -18.22 -2.00 -27.33
C THR A 664 -18.73 -1.12 -28.45
N ASN A 665 -18.90 0.19 -28.18
CA ASN A 665 -19.30 1.12 -29.22
C ASN A 665 -18.20 1.21 -30.31
N SER A 666 -18.57 1.08 -31.58
CA SER A 666 -17.62 1.13 -32.71
C SER A 666 -16.97 2.50 -32.87
N GLN A 667 -17.62 3.57 -32.40
CA GLN A 667 -17.12 4.94 -32.43
C GLN A 667 -16.28 5.32 -31.21
N PHE A 668 -16.01 4.37 -30.30
CA PHE A 668 -15.15 4.60 -29.15
C PHE A 668 -13.73 5.01 -29.57
N ASN A 669 -13.25 6.10 -28.98
CA ASN A 669 -11.91 6.64 -29.18
C ASN A 669 -11.14 6.59 -27.86
N ASP A 670 -10.01 5.89 -27.84
CA ASP A 670 -9.16 5.68 -26.66
C ASP A 670 -8.35 6.92 -26.26
N PHE A 671 -8.12 7.85 -27.20
CA PHE A 671 -7.42 9.10 -26.94
C PHE A 671 -8.33 10.18 -26.35
N THR A 672 -9.58 10.28 -26.83
CA THR A 672 -10.54 11.28 -26.35
C THR A 672 -11.55 10.75 -25.35
N TYR A 673 -11.57 9.42 -25.12
CA TYR A 673 -12.59 8.71 -24.33
C TYR A 673 -14.04 8.97 -24.78
N ASP A 674 -14.24 9.46 -26.00
CA ASP A 674 -15.58 9.67 -26.55
C ASP A 674 -16.23 8.33 -26.93
N TYR A 675 -17.55 8.22 -26.75
CA TYR A 675 -18.29 6.96 -26.88
C TYR A 675 -17.83 5.82 -25.95
N ASP A 676 -17.35 6.17 -24.75
CA ASP A 676 -16.93 5.19 -23.75
C ASP A 676 -18.11 4.47 -23.09
N ILE A 677 -18.72 3.53 -23.82
CA ILE A 677 -19.83 2.69 -23.38
C ILE A 677 -19.75 1.28 -23.98
N ALA A 678 -20.08 0.28 -23.19
CA ALA A 678 -20.19 -1.12 -23.59
C ALA A 678 -21.44 -1.78 -22.98
N VAL A 679 -22.02 -2.73 -23.71
CA VAL A 679 -23.06 -3.62 -23.20
C VAL A 679 -22.54 -5.07 -23.15
N LEU A 680 -22.88 -5.77 -22.08
CA LEU A 680 -22.45 -7.14 -21.84
C LEU A 680 -23.66 -8.05 -21.76
N GLU A 681 -23.63 -9.16 -22.50
CA GLU A 681 -24.66 -10.20 -22.42
C GLU A 681 -24.20 -11.29 -21.46
N LEU A 682 -25.03 -11.64 -20.47
CA LEU A 682 -24.77 -12.73 -19.54
C LEU A 682 -25.08 -14.10 -20.19
N GLN A 683 -24.26 -15.11 -19.89
CA GLN A 683 -24.47 -16.47 -20.39
C GLN A 683 -25.75 -17.12 -19.85
N THR A 684 -26.12 -16.82 -18.61
CA THR A 684 -27.37 -17.25 -18.00
C THR A 684 -28.07 -16.06 -17.32
N PRO A 685 -29.41 -15.98 -17.37
CA PRO A 685 -30.13 -14.89 -16.75
C PRO A 685 -29.90 -14.87 -15.22
N VAL A 686 -29.89 -13.68 -14.64
CA VAL A 686 -29.82 -13.50 -13.19
C VAL A 686 -31.20 -13.63 -12.56
N THR A 687 -31.26 -14.17 -11.36
CA THR A 687 -32.50 -14.23 -10.58
C THR A 687 -32.60 -12.95 -9.75
N PHE A 688 -33.70 -12.21 -9.87
CA PHE A 688 -33.86 -11.00 -9.08
C PHE A 688 -34.09 -11.35 -7.60
N THR A 689 -33.24 -10.80 -6.73
CA THR A 689 -33.32 -10.97 -5.26
C THR A 689 -33.31 -9.59 -4.60
N THR A 690 -33.47 -9.46 -3.28
CA THR A 690 -33.38 -8.15 -2.62
C THR A 690 -32.03 -7.45 -2.84
N SER A 691 -30.97 -8.22 -3.08
CA SER A 691 -29.59 -7.75 -3.31
C SER A 691 -29.17 -7.74 -4.79
N VAL A 692 -30.02 -8.20 -5.72
CA VAL A 692 -29.76 -8.25 -7.17
C VAL A 692 -30.98 -7.75 -7.96
N GLN A 693 -31.00 -6.47 -8.38
CA GLN A 693 -32.10 -5.78 -9.07
C GLN A 693 -31.60 -4.58 -9.88
N PRO A 694 -32.20 -4.26 -11.04
CA PRO A 694 -31.86 -3.08 -11.84
C PRO A 694 -32.42 -1.80 -11.20
N LYS A 695 -31.57 -1.05 -10.52
CA LYS A 695 -31.81 0.23 -9.85
C LYS A 695 -30.44 0.95 -9.84
N ILE A 696 -30.24 2.19 -9.41
CA ILE A 696 -29.07 2.96 -9.91
C ILE A 696 -28.58 3.93 -8.72
N TRP A 697 -27.27 4.00 -8.26
CA TRP A 697 -26.46 5.06 -7.51
C TRP A 697 -24.94 5.03 -7.88
N VAL A 698 -24.13 6.06 -7.55
CA VAL A 698 -22.64 6.03 -7.70
C VAL A 698 -22.00 5.24 -6.60
N THR A 699 -21.49 4.08 -6.97
CA THR A 699 -20.96 3.09 -6.06
C THR A 699 -19.82 2.34 -6.73
N GLY A 700 -18.85 1.89 -5.95
CA GLY A 700 -17.78 1.06 -6.47
C GLY A 700 -16.79 0.61 -5.40
N TRP A 701 -15.85 -0.23 -5.82
CA TRP A 701 -14.77 -0.79 -5.01
C TRP A 701 -13.42 -0.16 -5.37
N GLY A 702 -13.43 0.99 -6.05
CA GLY A 702 -12.25 1.72 -6.43
C GLY A 702 -11.44 2.21 -5.23
N ALA A 703 -10.25 2.74 -5.53
CA ALA A 703 -9.33 3.25 -4.52
C ALA A 703 -9.98 4.39 -3.71
N THR A 704 -9.91 4.32 -2.38
CA THR A 704 -10.46 5.40 -1.51
C THR A 704 -9.57 6.65 -1.45
N SER A 705 -8.39 6.57 -2.06
CA SER A 705 -7.44 7.66 -2.23
C SER A 705 -6.69 7.46 -3.54
N GLU A 706 -6.27 8.53 -4.19
CA GLU A 706 -5.54 8.46 -5.47
C GLU A 706 -4.30 7.53 -5.37
N GLY A 707 -4.26 6.51 -6.23
CA GLY A 707 -3.19 5.49 -6.25
C GLY A 707 -3.20 4.50 -5.09
N GLY A 708 -4.24 4.52 -4.24
CA GLY A 708 -4.42 3.57 -3.13
C GLY A 708 -4.97 2.21 -3.56
N ALA A 709 -5.04 1.26 -2.62
CA ALA A 709 -5.68 -0.03 -2.85
C ALA A 709 -7.21 0.12 -2.97
N GLY A 710 -7.83 -0.68 -3.84
CA GLY A 710 -9.29 -0.74 -3.98
C GLY A 710 -9.98 -1.12 -2.68
N ALA A 711 -11.15 -0.55 -2.41
CA ALA A 711 -11.91 -0.83 -1.21
C ALA A 711 -12.42 -2.29 -1.19
N THR A 712 -12.29 -2.98 -0.06
CA THR A 712 -12.82 -4.35 0.10
C THR A 712 -14.34 -4.35 0.23
N ILE A 713 -14.88 -3.36 0.94
CA ILE A 713 -16.32 -3.15 1.15
C ILE A 713 -16.82 -2.12 0.13
N LEU A 714 -17.98 -2.36 -0.46
CA LEU A 714 -18.62 -1.44 -1.41
C LEU A 714 -18.78 -0.04 -0.81
N GLN A 715 -18.29 0.98 -1.51
CA GLN A 715 -18.37 2.38 -1.08
C GLN A 715 -19.52 3.11 -1.78
N LYS A 716 -20.06 4.14 -1.12
CA LYS A 716 -21.05 5.06 -1.69
C LYS A 716 -20.70 6.52 -1.43
N ALA A 717 -20.99 7.37 -2.40
CA ALA A 717 -20.75 8.80 -2.34
C ALA A 717 -21.93 9.61 -2.93
N SER A 718 -22.26 10.74 -2.30
CA SER A 718 -23.19 11.73 -2.87
C SER A 718 -22.39 12.75 -3.67
N ILE A 719 -22.62 12.82 -4.98
CA ILE A 719 -21.93 13.76 -5.88
C ILE A 719 -22.94 14.56 -6.71
N ARG A 720 -22.51 15.72 -7.22
CA ARG A 720 -23.37 16.67 -7.96
C ARG A 720 -22.93 16.77 -9.41
N VAL A 721 -23.89 16.79 -10.33
CA VAL A 721 -23.62 17.05 -11.75
C VAL A 721 -23.23 18.51 -11.93
N ILE A 722 -22.10 18.75 -12.60
CA ILE A 722 -21.61 20.08 -12.94
C ILE A 722 -22.17 20.48 -14.30
N ASN A 723 -22.57 21.75 -14.44
CA ASN A 723 -23.10 22.27 -15.69
C ASN A 723 -22.08 22.09 -16.83
N GLN A 724 -22.55 21.69 -18.02
CA GLN A 724 -21.69 21.44 -19.19
C GLN A 724 -20.80 22.64 -19.54
N THR A 725 -21.30 23.87 -19.40
CA THR A 725 -20.51 25.07 -19.71
C THR A 725 -19.32 25.21 -18.77
N ILE A 726 -19.54 24.94 -17.47
CA ILE A 726 -18.49 24.98 -16.44
C ILE A 726 -17.52 23.79 -16.64
N CYS A 727 -18.05 22.62 -16.93
CA CYS A 727 -17.29 21.42 -17.26
C CYS A 727 -16.34 21.65 -18.44
N ASN A 728 -16.82 22.28 -19.52
CA ASN A 728 -16.00 22.65 -20.68
C ASN A 728 -14.96 23.74 -20.35
N THR A 729 -15.24 24.66 -19.42
CA THR A 729 -14.23 25.63 -18.97
C THR A 729 -13.12 24.98 -18.16
N LEU A 730 -13.46 23.99 -17.32
CA LEU A 730 -12.50 23.28 -16.47
C LEU A 730 -11.61 22.32 -17.27
N LEU A 731 -12.17 21.67 -18.30
CA LEU A 731 -11.51 20.67 -19.12
C LEU A 731 -11.49 21.13 -20.60
N THR A 732 -10.84 22.27 -20.83
CA THR A 732 -10.88 23.04 -22.08
C THR A 732 -10.54 22.17 -23.30
N ASN A 733 -11.51 22.02 -24.21
CA ASN A 733 -11.45 21.22 -25.45
C ASN A 733 -11.29 19.69 -25.29
N GLN A 734 -11.55 19.13 -24.10
CA GLN A 734 -11.44 17.68 -23.87
C GLN A 734 -12.78 16.94 -23.75
N ILE A 735 -13.91 17.66 -23.77
CA ILE A 735 -15.24 17.10 -23.44
C ILE A 735 -16.23 17.30 -24.58
N THR A 736 -17.00 16.24 -24.88
CA THR A 736 -18.08 16.25 -25.88
C THR A 736 -19.46 16.39 -25.24
N SER A 737 -20.50 16.64 -26.04
CA SER A 737 -21.90 16.69 -25.56
C SER A 737 -22.43 15.35 -25.04
N ARG A 738 -21.70 14.25 -25.29
CA ARG A 738 -21.96 12.89 -24.79
C ARG A 738 -21.29 12.61 -23.45
N MET A 739 -20.52 13.54 -22.91
CA MET A 739 -19.87 13.45 -21.62
C MET A 739 -20.49 14.41 -20.62
N MET A 740 -20.26 14.19 -19.34
CA MET A 740 -20.63 15.12 -18.27
C MET A 740 -19.67 15.05 -17.10
N CYS A 741 -19.41 16.21 -16.47
CA CYS A 741 -18.61 16.29 -15.26
C CYS A 741 -19.48 16.11 -14.03
N VAL A 742 -18.99 15.34 -13.06
CA VAL A 742 -19.67 15.13 -11.78
C VAL A 742 -18.66 15.18 -10.66
N GLY A 743 -19.02 15.86 -9.57
CA GLY A 743 -18.15 16.03 -8.41
C GLY A 743 -18.35 17.38 -7.76
N PHE A 744 -17.51 17.67 -6.77
CA PHE A 744 -17.45 18.99 -6.13
C PHE A 744 -16.21 19.74 -6.62
N LEU A 745 -16.39 21.00 -7.02
CA LEU A 745 -15.25 21.84 -7.46
C LEU A 745 -14.24 22.08 -6.35
N THR A 746 -14.65 22.00 -5.09
CA THR A 746 -13.78 22.04 -3.91
C THR A 746 -12.88 20.81 -3.75
N GLY A 747 -13.12 19.73 -4.51
CA GLY A 747 -12.49 18.42 -4.33
C GLY A 747 -13.06 17.63 -3.15
N GLY A 748 -12.48 16.46 -2.88
CA GLY A 748 -12.73 15.64 -1.70
C GLY A 748 -13.59 14.38 -1.91
N ILE A 749 -14.60 14.41 -2.78
CA ILE A 749 -15.46 13.25 -3.07
C ILE A 749 -15.56 13.09 -4.59
N ASP A 750 -15.10 11.95 -5.10
CA ASP A 750 -15.03 11.62 -6.53
C ASP A 750 -14.94 10.10 -6.75
N ALA A 751 -15.08 9.63 -7.98
CA ALA A 751 -14.78 8.25 -8.37
C ALA A 751 -13.29 8.09 -8.68
N CYS A 752 -12.68 6.98 -8.24
CA CYS A 752 -11.25 6.72 -8.42
C CYS A 752 -11.01 5.42 -9.23
N GLN A 753 -9.74 5.02 -9.34
CA GLN A 753 -9.31 3.83 -10.06
C GLN A 753 -10.04 2.58 -9.54
N GLY A 754 -10.66 1.81 -10.45
CA GLY A 754 -11.49 0.64 -10.11
C GLY A 754 -13.00 0.92 -10.08
N ASP A 755 -13.42 2.19 -10.01
CA ASP A 755 -14.84 2.56 -10.15
C ASP A 755 -15.28 2.67 -11.63
N SER A 756 -14.33 2.61 -12.57
CA SER A 756 -14.57 2.65 -14.03
C SER A 756 -15.66 1.67 -14.46
N GLY A 757 -16.60 2.14 -15.28
CA GLY A 757 -17.77 1.36 -15.68
C GLY A 757 -18.89 1.29 -14.64
N GLY A 758 -18.68 1.83 -13.44
CA GLY A 758 -19.69 1.95 -12.40
C GLY A 758 -20.84 2.91 -12.77
N PRO A 759 -22.05 2.75 -12.19
CA PRO A 759 -23.20 3.59 -12.45
C PRO A 759 -23.05 5.00 -11.86
N LEU A 760 -23.66 6.00 -12.49
CA LEU A 760 -23.98 7.32 -11.93
C LEU A 760 -25.44 7.66 -12.14
N VAL A 761 -26.07 8.22 -11.11
CA VAL A 761 -27.51 8.05 -10.94
C VAL A 761 -28.16 9.24 -10.29
N SER A 762 -29.31 9.59 -10.85
CA SER A 762 -30.22 10.57 -10.30
C SER A 762 -31.36 9.94 -9.50
N VAL A 763 -31.74 10.59 -8.40
CA VAL A 763 -32.93 10.27 -7.60
C VAL A 763 -34.02 11.27 -7.94
N GLU A 764 -35.19 10.77 -8.36
CA GLU A 764 -36.37 11.61 -8.56
C GLU A 764 -37.30 11.58 -7.34
N ASN A 765 -38.20 12.56 -7.26
CA ASN A 765 -39.16 12.74 -6.16
C ASN A 765 -40.09 11.53 -5.95
N SER A 766 -40.22 10.65 -6.95
CA SER A 766 -41.02 9.43 -6.95
C SER A 766 -40.37 8.23 -6.22
N ASN A 767 -39.22 8.42 -5.55
CA ASN A 767 -38.36 7.34 -5.01
C ASN A 767 -37.82 6.36 -6.07
N ARG A 768 -37.91 6.72 -7.37
CA ARG A 768 -37.35 5.98 -8.49
C ARG A 768 -35.96 6.52 -8.88
N LEU A 769 -35.10 5.62 -9.32
CA LEU A 769 -33.68 5.88 -9.62
C LEU A 769 -33.35 5.58 -11.09
N PHE A 770 -32.62 6.49 -11.76
CA PHE A 770 -32.31 6.43 -13.20
C PHE A 770 -30.81 6.51 -13.51
N LEU A 771 -30.33 5.80 -14.54
CA LEU A 771 -28.92 5.82 -14.98
C LEU A 771 -28.65 7.12 -15.72
N ALA A 772 -28.05 8.07 -15.00
CA ALA A 772 -27.61 9.32 -15.57
C ALA A 772 -26.31 9.12 -16.37
N GLY A 773 -25.38 8.28 -15.89
CA GLY A 773 -24.10 8.06 -16.56
C GLY A 773 -23.32 6.83 -16.13
N VAL A 774 -22.16 6.65 -16.76
CA VAL A 774 -21.19 5.58 -16.49
C VAL A 774 -19.84 6.23 -16.20
N VAL A 775 -19.14 5.80 -15.14
CA VAL A 775 -17.79 6.29 -14.80
C VAL A 775 -16.84 6.01 -15.96
N SER A 776 -16.19 7.05 -16.48
CA SER A 776 -15.34 6.96 -17.67
C SER A 776 -13.88 7.30 -17.34
N TRP A 777 -13.54 8.55 -17.07
CA TRP A 777 -12.16 8.98 -16.80
C TRP A 777 -12.11 10.23 -15.91
N GLY A 778 -10.92 10.60 -15.42
CA GLY A 778 -10.69 11.82 -14.64
C GLY A 778 -9.20 12.17 -14.56
N ASP A 779 -8.87 13.45 -14.39
CA ASP A 779 -7.49 13.91 -14.19
C ASP A 779 -7.13 13.86 -12.70
N GLY A 780 -6.78 12.66 -12.23
CA GLY A 780 -6.71 12.33 -10.81
C GLY A 780 -8.10 12.09 -10.21
N CYS A 781 -8.19 11.87 -8.90
CA CYS A 781 -9.48 11.72 -8.23
C CYS A 781 -9.57 12.54 -6.95
N ALA A 782 -10.76 13.12 -6.71
CA ALA A 782 -11.04 13.98 -5.57
C ALA A 782 -10.17 15.25 -5.48
N GLN A 783 -9.53 15.64 -6.58
CA GLN A 783 -8.71 16.85 -6.69
C GLN A 783 -9.60 18.09 -6.89
N ARG A 784 -9.19 19.24 -6.33
CA ARG A 784 -9.90 20.52 -6.49
C ARG A 784 -9.89 20.95 -7.96
N ASN A 785 -11.05 21.40 -8.47
CA ASN A 785 -11.29 21.81 -9.87
C ASN A 785 -11.05 20.72 -10.93
N LYS A 786 -10.93 19.45 -10.53
CA LYS A 786 -10.79 18.33 -11.46
C LYS A 786 -11.91 17.33 -11.21
N PRO A 787 -13.08 17.54 -11.84
CA PRO A 787 -14.21 16.63 -11.66
C PRO A 787 -14.00 15.33 -12.44
N GLY A 788 -14.55 14.23 -11.92
CA GLY A 788 -14.70 13.00 -12.68
C GLY A 788 -15.59 13.21 -13.91
N VAL A 789 -15.21 12.59 -15.03
CA VAL A 789 -15.92 12.62 -16.30
C VAL A 789 -16.66 11.30 -16.50
N TYR A 790 -17.94 11.43 -16.83
CA TYR A 790 -18.87 10.31 -16.99
C TYR A 790 -19.46 10.34 -18.39
N THR A 791 -19.70 9.15 -18.95
CA THR A 791 -20.47 9.00 -20.18
C THR A 791 -21.93 9.30 -19.91
N ARG A 792 -22.54 10.19 -20.70
CA ARG A 792 -23.95 10.59 -20.57
C ARG A 792 -24.86 9.57 -21.25
N VAL A 793 -25.46 8.69 -20.45
CA VAL A 793 -26.27 7.55 -20.94
C VAL A 793 -27.49 8.02 -21.73
N SER A 794 -28.11 9.15 -21.37
CA SER A 794 -29.26 9.69 -22.11
C SER A 794 -28.96 10.00 -23.58
N LYS A 795 -27.70 10.32 -23.94
CA LYS A 795 -27.28 10.56 -25.34
C LYS A 795 -26.95 9.27 -26.10
N LEU A 796 -26.80 8.15 -25.41
CA LEU A 796 -26.47 6.84 -25.99
C LEU A 796 -27.58 5.80 -25.79
N ARG A 797 -28.76 6.23 -25.32
CA ARG A 797 -29.94 5.38 -25.09
C ARG A 797 -30.34 4.60 -26.35
N ASP A 798 -30.39 5.27 -27.50
CA ASP A 798 -30.79 4.63 -28.77
C ASP A 798 -29.83 3.49 -29.15
N TRP A 799 -28.53 3.68 -28.90
CA TRP A 799 -27.52 2.66 -29.15
C TRP A 799 -27.68 1.47 -28.21
N ILE A 800 -27.95 1.69 -26.91
CA ILE A 800 -28.23 0.62 -25.94
C ILE A 800 -29.48 -0.15 -26.37
N LYS A 801 -30.54 0.56 -26.77
CA LYS A 801 -31.81 -0.05 -27.21
C LYS A 801 -31.66 -0.87 -28.48
N GLN A 802 -30.84 -0.40 -29.43
CA GLN A 802 -30.55 -1.12 -30.67
C GLN A 802 -29.91 -2.49 -30.41
N HIS A 803 -29.03 -2.61 -29.41
CA HIS A 803 -28.27 -3.84 -29.15
C HIS A 803 -28.94 -4.75 -28.12
N THR A 804 -29.65 -4.18 -27.15
CA THR A 804 -30.23 -4.93 -26.03
C THR A 804 -31.73 -5.15 -26.16
N GLY A 805 -32.43 -4.34 -26.99
CA GLY A 805 -33.89 -4.36 -27.13
C GLY A 805 -34.65 -3.71 -25.97
N ILE A 806 -33.94 -3.08 -25.03
CA ILE A 806 -34.43 -2.41 -23.83
C ILE A 806 -34.20 -0.92 -24.00
#